data_AF-A0A928T5B5-F1
#
_entry.id   AF-A0A928T5B5-F1
#
_cell.length_a   1.000
_cell.length_b   1.000
_cell.length_c   1.000
_cell.angle_alpha   90.00
_cell.angle_beta   90.00
_cell.angle_gamma   90.00
#
_symmetry.space_group_name_H-M   'P 1'
#
loop_
_entity.id
_entity.type
_entity.pdbx_description
1 polymer ?
#
loop_
_entity_poly.entity_id
_entity_poly.type
_entity_poly.pdbx_seq_one_letter_code
_entity_poly.pdbx_strand_id
1 'polypeptide(L)'
;MKVRFTLAPLLSLVLCVWAEAQTSIPIDQLGAEVQKLDGGGSSQILPTPDGAQLKAVLQDLEATATPEGLWLTSTANEDEGRANRFRVRAVALGRVRSAAGMAGRTPPQAKWVDKPEHSFLLAAEGIVHTGSQVVQWRRPGVVEQYGVSADGVRQDFIVTQRPPRNGEALRVDLEVSGAQAKQHSTGVILTIVATGRELAYARLKVVDATGRELPAEIHVSAPDHLQVLVQDDMAVYPVCIDPTFSDADWISMGGLPGINGTVYAMTTDSLGNVYAGGDFTVAGTTTANRIAKWNGSSWEALGTGANSVIYALACFGTDIYAGGEFTTMDAVAVEGLARWTGGSWSSVGAGLSSTLSTPKVYALSATGNQLYVGGLFSHAGGISSPNVAEWNGTSWAAVGNGTGGRVNAICVGGTNVYAGGTFTSAGGSSISRVAVWNGTAWSGLSSGVNGTVYALTWHSGSLFAGGAFTTAGGSSALRVASWNGSAWSAVGGGFNAEVRALIPWNGGILAGGLFSGGSLNGVSFWNGTAWSAVGGGTEAAGKVYGITTSGSEFFAGGAFAKASGRLAKNAARWNGTEWTSLGQGLAHEVAALAFSGNDLYLGGFFETVGGITARYIARWDGTNWATLGTGANDYITALEVVGTNLYAGGNFTSIGGVSAARIAKWDGTGWSALGSGMNASVLDLHAIGTDLYAVGNFTLAGAVSASRIAKWNGSTWQALGTGLTAGEVQTYGSALESHDGILYVGGEFTMAGGVTASRIARWDGNNWSALGSGMSGGINASPVLSLAWWQGSLYAGGNFSSAGGVPALDIARWDGTGWSSVGHFSGNGVSCLQATDEALFAGGSFTSVGGVAVSRIARWDGVAWSSLGAGTDGPVAALVAAGTSLYVGGVFNITGGKVSPYLSRLTHDKDNDGLHDYWENSRFGTTVGHSSLNDHDKDGYPELLELALGLNPTLPDPAGLPGVTQEGGYLTMTITKQPGVTYQVQTAGTLLSAQPDSFSATSTTVLLDNATTLKVRDNFLMSTTARRFIRAVVTAAP
;
A
#
# COMPACT_ATOMS: atom_id res chain seq x y z
N MET A 1 -20.86 -11.85 60.19
CA MET A 1 -20.95 -12.78 61.35
C MET A 1 -22.38 -13.36 61.39
N LYS A 2 -22.64 -14.42 62.19
CA LYS A 2 -23.94 -15.14 62.36
C LYS A 2 -25.07 -14.17 62.83
N VAL A 3 -26.41 -14.34 62.69
CA VAL A 3 -27.38 -15.38 62.21
C VAL A 3 -28.81 -14.71 62.15
N ARG A 4 -29.93 -15.13 61.51
CA ARG A 4 -30.41 -16.36 60.82
C ARG A 4 -31.52 -16.07 59.75
N PHE A 5 -31.61 -16.94 58.75
CA PHE A 5 -32.72 -17.42 57.89
C PHE A 5 -34.22 -17.19 58.23
N THR A 6 -35.02 -17.04 57.15
CA THR A 6 -36.07 -18.01 56.72
C THR A 6 -36.18 -18.08 55.18
N LEU A 7 -36.81 -19.14 54.64
CA LEU A 7 -36.82 -19.58 53.22
C LEU A 7 -37.65 -18.67 52.27
N ALA A 8 -37.56 -18.72 50.92
CA ALA A 8 -36.54 -19.06 49.90
C ALA A 8 -37.23 -18.98 48.49
N PRO A 9 -36.53 -18.86 47.34
CA PRO A 9 -35.11 -18.61 47.08
C PRO A 9 -34.84 -17.22 46.41
N LEU A 10 -33.68 -17.06 45.75
CA LEU A 10 -33.23 -15.93 44.90
C LEU A 10 -32.70 -14.64 45.59
N LEU A 11 -31.42 -14.73 45.94
CA LEU A 11 -30.33 -13.72 45.98
C LEU A 11 -30.54 -12.22 46.33
N SER A 12 -29.65 -11.80 47.25
CA SER A 12 -28.94 -10.50 47.32
C SER A 12 -29.57 -9.34 48.12
N LEU A 13 -28.67 -8.53 48.70
CA LEU A 13 -28.90 -7.59 49.81
C LEU A 13 -28.10 -6.28 49.61
N VAL A 14 -28.54 -5.18 50.22
CA VAL A 14 -27.98 -3.82 50.06
C VAL A 14 -27.26 -3.33 51.32
N LEU A 15 -26.13 -2.64 51.16
CA LEU A 15 -25.76 -1.42 51.90
C LEU A 15 -24.58 -0.68 51.20
N CYS A 16 -24.34 0.58 51.55
CA CYS A 16 -23.96 1.63 50.57
C CYS A 16 -22.57 2.27 50.81
N VAL A 17 -21.88 2.62 49.71
CA VAL A 17 -20.61 3.38 49.62
C VAL A 17 -20.65 4.25 48.35
N TRP A 18 -19.82 5.31 48.26
CA TRP A 18 -19.63 6.12 47.04
C TRP A 18 -18.90 5.35 45.93
N ALA A 19 -19.37 5.50 44.68
CA ALA A 19 -18.71 5.19 43.40
C ALA A 19 -19.41 6.07 42.33
N GLU A 20 -18.73 6.87 41.50
CA GLU A 20 -17.85 6.53 40.37
C GLU A 20 -18.57 6.01 39.12
N ALA A 21 -18.05 6.37 37.94
CA ALA A 21 -18.71 6.19 36.66
C ALA A 21 -18.60 4.76 36.12
N GLN A 22 -19.62 4.31 35.37
CA GLN A 22 -19.50 3.16 34.47
C GLN A 22 -19.09 3.68 33.08
N THR A 23 -17.79 3.75 32.80
CA THR A 23 -16.97 2.68 32.18
C THR A 23 -17.43 2.32 30.77
N SER A 24 -16.56 2.60 29.81
CA SER A 24 -16.53 2.00 28.48
C SER A 24 -16.67 0.47 28.51
N ILE A 25 -17.13 -0.12 27.41
CA ILE A 25 -17.06 -1.58 27.20
C ILE A 25 -15.61 -2.03 27.47
N PRO A 26 -15.35 -2.94 28.43
CA PRO A 26 -14.02 -3.47 28.66
C PRO A 26 -13.46 -4.09 27.39
N ILE A 27 -12.18 -3.86 27.09
CA ILE A 27 -11.58 -4.23 25.80
C ILE A 27 -11.60 -5.74 25.54
N ASP A 28 -11.65 -6.56 26.60
CA ASP A 28 -11.80 -8.01 26.54
C ASP A 28 -13.24 -8.51 26.30
N GLN A 29 -14.21 -7.61 26.19
CA GLN A 29 -15.61 -7.89 25.83
C GLN A 29 -16.07 -7.16 24.55
N LEU A 30 -15.32 -6.16 24.07
CA LEU A 30 -15.54 -5.56 22.75
C LEU A 30 -15.41 -6.62 21.65
N GLY A 31 -14.41 -7.51 21.81
CA GLY A 31 -14.31 -8.79 21.13
C GLY A 31 -15.33 -9.82 21.62
N ALA A 32 -16.63 -9.51 21.56
CA ALA A 32 -17.71 -10.50 21.64
C ALA A 32 -18.91 -10.16 20.75
N GLU A 33 -19.25 -8.87 20.62
CA GLU A 33 -20.42 -8.45 19.82
C GLU A 33 -20.16 -8.44 18.31
N VAL A 34 -18.91 -8.29 17.86
CA VAL A 34 -18.59 -8.21 16.41
C VAL A 34 -18.79 -9.55 15.69
N GLN A 35 -18.63 -10.70 16.37
CA GLN A 35 -18.83 -12.05 15.77
C GLN A 35 -20.28 -12.28 15.35
N LYS A 36 -21.23 -11.54 15.94
CA LYS A 36 -22.66 -11.73 15.69
C LYS A 36 -23.12 -11.04 14.40
N LEU A 37 -22.21 -10.37 13.68
CA LEU A 37 -22.52 -9.49 12.54
C LEU A 37 -21.93 -9.98 11.21
N ASP A 38 -20.72 -10.56 11.20
CA ASP A 38 -20.04 -10.98 9.97
C ASP A 38 -20.30 -12.44 9.57
N GLY A 39 -21.33 -12.64 8.73
CA GLY A 39 -21.83 -13.93 8.26
C GLY A 39 -20.96 -14.70 7.25
N GLY A 40 -19.70 -14.99 7.58
CA GLY A 40 -18.86 -15.99 6.87
C GLY A 40 -18.10 -15.49 5.64
N GLY A 41 -16.77 -15.32 5.75
CA GLY A 41 -15.94 -15.04 4.56
C GLY A 41 -14.50 -14.56 4.79
N SER A 42 -14.31 -13.28 5.14
CA SER A 42 -13.13 -12.50 4.74
C SER A 42 -11.93 -12.49 5.71
N SER A 43 -12.17 -12.49 7.01
CA SER A 43 -11.17 -12.75 8.06
C SER A 43 -11.93 -13.12 9.33
N GLN A 44 -11.64 -14.28 9.92
CA GLN A 44 -12.56 -14.91 10.88
C GLN A 44 -11.84 -15.52 12.06
N ILE A 45 -12.50 -15.47 13.22
CA ILE A 45 -12.15 -16.24 14.41
C ILE A 45 -13.28 -17.25 14.65
N LEU A 46 -12.96 -18.54 14.56
CA LEU A 46 -13.89 -19.66 14.68
C LEU A 46 -13.52 -20.49 15.91
N PRO A 47 -14.36 -20.56 16.97
CA PRO A 47 -14.12 -21.43 18.11
C PRO A 47 -14.05 -22.91 17.72
N THR A 48 -13.11 -23.64 18.33
CA THR A 48 -12.95 -25.10 18.18
C THR A 48 -13.05 -25.76 19.57
N PRO A 49 -13.25 -27.08 19.68
CA PRO A 49 -13.35 -27.76 20.98
C PRO A 49 -12.14 -27.52 21.91
N ASP A 50 -10.96 -27.31 21.32
CA ASP A 50 -9.68 -27.17 22.00
C ASP A 50 -9.11 -25.73 21.93
N GLY A 51 -9.85 -24.75 21.39
CA GLY A 51 -9.37 -23.38 21.22
C GLY A 51 -10.10 -22.57 20.14
N ALA A 52 -9.37 -22.03 19.16
CA ALA A 52 -9.96 -21.35 18.00
C ALA A 52 -9.05 -21.36 16.76
N GLN A 53 -9.66 -21.37 15.58
CA GLN A 53 -9.01 -21.09 14.29
C GLN A 53 -9.16 -19.59 13.97
N LEU A 54 -8.13 -18.99 13.39
CA LEU A 54 -8.10 -17.61 12.90
C LEU A 54 -7.75 -17.62 11.40
N LYS A 55 -8.31 -16.72 10.60
CA LYS A 55 -8.01 -16.58 9.16
C LYS A 55 -7.72 -15.14 8.77
N ALA A 56 -6.60 -14.89 8.08
CA ALA A 56 -6.15 -13.60 7.55
C ALA A 56 -5.92 -13.74 6.02
N VAL A 57 -7.02 -13.78 5.27
CA VAL A 57 -7.05 -14.19 3.84
C VAL A 57 -6.18 -13.31 2.93
N LEU A 58 -5.98 -12.02 3.27
CA LEU A 58 -5.20 -11.09 2.44
C LEU A 58 -3.67 -11.18 2.63
N GLN A 59 -3.20 -11.99 3.59
CA GLN A 59 -1.77 -12.29 3.77
C GLN A 59 -1.48 -13.79 3.57
N ASP A 60 -2.42 -14.57 3.02
CA ASP A 60 -2.32 -16.02 2.88
C ASP A 60 -1.86 -16.71 4.18
N LEU A 61 -2.55 -16.39 5.28
CA LEU A 61 -2.29 -16.96 6.61
C LEU A 61 -3.57 -17.47 7.27
N GLU A 62 -3.52 -18.69 7.76
CA GLU A 62 -4.41 -19.21 8.79
C GLU A 62 -3.65 -19.43 10.09
N ALA A 63 -4.37 -19.54 11.20
CA ALA A 63 -3.79 -19.93 12.47
C ALA A 63 -4.79 -20.73 13.33
N THR A 64 -4.28 -21.39 14.37
CA THR A 64 -5.07 -22.10 15.38
C THR A 64 -4.45 -21.83 16.74
N ALA A 65 -5.16 -21.15 17.62
CA ALA A 65 -4.84 -21.07 19.03
C ALA A 65 -5.23 -22.38 19.72
N THR A 66 -4.27 -23.01 20.40
CA THR A 66 -4.44 -24.21 21.24
C THR A 66 -4.07 -23.85 22.70
N PRO A 67 -4.24 -24.74 23.68
CA PRO A 67 -3.77 -24.50 25.05
C PRO A 67 -2.26 -24.30 25.14
N GLU A 68 -1.50 -24.54 24.08
CA GLU A 68 -0.04 -24.46 23.99
C GLU A 68 0.47 -23.14 23.36
N GLY A 69 -0.42 -22.29 22.83
CA GLY A 69 -0.12 -21.05 22.11
C GLY A 69 -0.84 -20.94 20.75
N LEU A 70 -0.59 -19.85 20.02
CA LEU A 70 -0.96 -19.74 18.60
C LEU A 70 -0.05 -20.62 17.73
N TRP A 71 -0.62 -21.28 16.74
CA TRP A 71 0.08 -21.93 15.63
C TRP A 71 -0.40 -21.35 14.30
N LEU A 72 0.47 -20.72 13.52
CA LEU A 72 0.19 -20.22 12.18
C LEU A 72 0.47 -21.26 11.10
N THR A 73 -0.15 -21.08 9.94
CA THR A 73 -0.13 -21.94 8.76
C THR A 73 -0.16 -21.03 7.53
N SER A 74 0.75 -21.18 6.58
CA SER A 74 0.61 -20.50 5.27
C SER A 74 -0.57 -21.12 4.51
N THR A 75 -1.31 -20.29 3.77
CA THR A 75 -2.38 -20.76 2.86
C THR A 75 -2.22 -20.23 1.44
N ALA A 76 -1.01 -19.84 1.08
CA ALA A 76 -0.67 -19.53 -0.30
C ALA A 76 -0.84 -20.80 -1.16
N ASN A 77 -0.94 -20.64 -2.48
CA ASN A 77 -1.18 -21.76 -3.41
C ASN A 77 0.01 -22.75 -3.55
N GLU A 78 0.97 -22.70 -2.63
CA GLU A 78 2.15 -23.56 -2.50
C GLU A 78 1.87 -24.81 -1.63
N ASP A 79 0.77 -24.80 -0.87
CA ASP A 79 0.62 -25.54 0.39
C ASP A 79 -0.26 -26.81 0.34
N GLU A 80 -0.59 -27.37 -0.83
CA GLU A 80 -1.31 -28.66 -0.94
C GLU A 80 -0.45 -29.85 -0.44
N GLY A 81 -0.47 -30.09 0.87
CA GLY A 81 -0.04 -31.34 1.51
C GLY A 81 1.28 -31.30 2.30
N ARG A 82 1.90 -30.13 2.50
CA ARG A 82 3.10 -29.98 3.36
C ARG A 82 2.74 -29.52 4.78
N ALA A 83 3.53 -29.94 5.77
CA ALA A 83 3.40 -29.50 7.15
C ALA A 83 4.12 -28.15 7.35
N ASN A 84 3.47 -27.06 6.95
CA ASN A 84 3.98 -25.68 6.91
C ASN A 84 3.69 -24.84 8.18
N ARG A 85 3.44 -25.51 9.31
CA ARG A 85 2.89 -24.90 10.53
C ARG A 85 3.99 -24.37 11.45
N PHE A 86 3.89 -23.10 11.86
CA PHE A 86 4.90 -22.38 12.64
C PHE A 86 4.30 -21.56 13.79
N ARG A 87 5.12 -20.98 14.67
CA ARG A 87 4.69 -20.06 15.75
C ARG A 87 5.82 -19.23 16.34
N VAL A 88 5.44 -18.15 17.01
CA VAL A 88 6.22 -17.43 18.04
C VAL A 88 5.42 -17.48 19.35
N ARG A 89 6.08 -17.71 20.48
CA ARG A 89 5.42 -18.01 21.77
C ARG A 89 6.21 -17.48 22.96
N ALA A 90 5.62 -16.75 23.90
CA ALA A 90 6.36 -16.33 25.10
C ALA A 90 6.63 -17.53 26.04
N VAL A 91 7.85 -17.66 26.55
CA VAL A 91 8.27 -18.77 27.43
C VAL A 91 8.86 -18.33 28.77
N ALA A 92 9.34 -17.10 28.89
CA ALA A 92 9.71 -16.51 30.19
C ALA A 92 9.43 -15.00 30.26
N LEU A 93 9.31 -14.50 31.49
CA LEU A 93 9.31 -13.08 31.81
C LEU A 93 10.42 -12.79 32.82
N GLY A 94 11.03 -11.62 32.72
CA GLY A 94 12.09 -11.22 33.65
C GLY A 94 12.45 -9.74 33.62
N ARG A 95 13.58 -9.45 34.26
CA ARG A 95 14.27 -8.15 34.28
C ARG A 95 15.68 -8.33 33.73
N VAL A 96 16.19 -7.32 33.04
CA VAL A 96 17.61 -7.24 32.64
C VAL A 96 18.14 -5.83 32.84
N ARG A 97 19.38 -5.69 33.32
CA ARG A 97 20.02 -4.38 33.44
C ARG A 97 20.28 -3.79 32.06
N SER A 98 19.78 -2.59 31.81
CA SER A 98 20.20 -1.80 30.66
C SER A 98 21.71 -1.48 30.79
N ALA A 99 22.43 -1.51 29.67
CA ALA A 99 23.89 -1.34 29.67
C ALA A 99 24.36 0.01 30.25
N ALA A 100 23.48 1.03 30.25
CA ALA A 100 23.74 2.37 30.76
C ALA A 100 24.06 2.44 32.28
N GLY A 101 23.77 1.40 33.06
CA GLY A 101 23.85 1.45 34.53
C GLY A 101 25.20 1.18 35.19
N MET A 102 26.23 0.71 34.46
CA MET A 102 27.47 0.18 35.08
C MET A 102 28.73 1.02 34.88
N ALA A 103 28.76 2.21 35.50
CA ALA A 103 30.00 2.95 35.69
C ALA A 103 30.93 2.26 36.72
N GLY A 104 32.11 1.82 36.28
CA GLY A 104 33.27 1.62 37.17
C GLY A 104 33.67 0.19 37.58
N ARG A 105 33.03 -0.87 37.07
CA ARG A 105 33.54 -2.25 37.20
C ARG A 105 33.29 -3.09 35.94
N THR A 106 34.33 -3.75 35.45
CA THR A 106 34.25 -4.73 34.36
C THR A 106 33.46 -5.97 34.80
N PRO A 107 32.42 -6.38 34.05
CA PRO A 107 31.89 -7.73 34.12
C PRO A 107 32.93 -8.74 33.59
N PRO A 108 32.94 -9.99 34.05
CA PRO A 108 33.67 -11.06 33.38
C PRO A 108 33.08 -11.36 31.99
N GLN A 109 33.79 -12.15 31.18
CA GLN A 109 33.14 -12.95 30.14
C GLN A 109 32.15 -13.93 30.81
N ALA A 110 30.90 -13.51 30.95
CA ALA A 110 29.82 -14.43 31.21
C ALA A 110 29.61 -15.27 29.94
N LYS A 111 29.93 -16.57 30.03
CA LYS A 111 29.08 -17.54 29.34
C LYS A 111 27.65 -17.25 29.79
N TRP A 112 26.67 -17.36 28.89
CA TRP A 112 25.26 -17.41 29.27
C TRP A 112 25.00 -18.73 30.01
N VAL A 113 25.31 -18.74 31.31
CA VAL A 113 25.11 -19.86 32.22
C VAL A 113 23.62 -20.02 32.52
N ASP A 114 23.23 -21.26 32.80
CA ASP A 114 21.87 -21.73 33.08
C ASP A 114 21.00 -20.76 33.89
N LYS A 115 19.97 -20.21 33.21
CA LYS A 115 18.89 -19.35 33.72
C LYS A 115 19.31 -17.96 34.25
N PRO A 116 18.73 -16.87 33.71
CA PRO A 116 18.83 -15.55 34.34
C PRO A 116 18.37 -15.58 35.80
N GLU A 117 19.12 -14.90 36.70
CA GLU A 117 18.90 -14.96 38.15
C GLU A 117 17.46 -14.58 38.57
N HIS A 118 16.74 -13.79 37.75
CA HIS A 118 15.40 -13.28 38.01
C HIS A 118 14.41 -13.42 36.84
N SER A 119 14.60 -14.40 35.96
CA SER A 119 13.54 -14.83 35.02
C SER A 119 12.62 -15.88 35.66
N PHE A 120 11.31 -15.77 35.49
CA PHE A 120 10.38 -16.86 35.77
C PHE A 120 9.86 -17.47 34.46
N LEU A 121 9.86 -18.81 34.40
CA LEU A 121 9.27 -19.53 33.28
C LEU A 121 7.75 -19.34 33.30
N LEU A 122 7.19 -19.04 32.14
CA LEU A 122 5.76 -19.07 31.91
C LEU A 122 5.27 -20.52 31.83
N ALA A 123 3.99 -20.75 32.11
CA ALA A 123 3.41 -22.07 31.93
C ALA A 123 3.49 -22.49 30.43
N ALA A 124 3.83 -23.75 30.16
CA ALA A 124 3.87 -24.27 28.80
C ALA A 124 2.47 -24.40 28.17
N GLU A 125 1.45 -24.50 29.03
CA GLU A 125 0.03 -24.49 28.71
C GLU A 125 -0.68 -23.29 29.36
N GLY A 126 -1.85 -22.94 28.84
CA GLY A 126 -2.68 -21.81 29.31
C GLY A 126 -4.11 -21.92 28.80
N ILE A 127 -5.01 -21.09 29.33
CA ILE A 127 -6.44 -21.16 28.99
C ILE A 127 -6.70 -20.28 27.76
N VAL A 128 -7.23 -20.88 26.69
CA VAL A 128 -7.70 -20.13 25.52
C VAL A 128 -9.09 -19.56 25.82
N HIS A 129 -9.19 -18.24 25.81
CA HIS A 129 -10.45 -17.49 25.85
C HIS A 129 -10.73 -16.97 24.45
N THR A 130 -11.83 -17.43 23.85
CA THR A 130 -12.23 -17.06 22.49
C THR A 130 -13.11 -15.81 22.51
N GLY A 131 -12.64 -14.75 21.88
CA GLY A 131 -13.40 -13.55 21.58
C GLY A 131 -13.69 -13.43 20.09
N SER A 132 -14.34 -12.33 19.70
CA SER A 132 -14.83 -12.09 18.34
C SER A 132 -13.92 -11.31 17.43
N GLN A 133 -12.96 -10.57 17.99
CA GLN A 133 -11.95 -9.81 17.26
C GLN A 133 -10.54 -10.23 17.66
N VAL A 134 -10.42 -10.91 18.80
CA VAL A 134 -9.17 -11.45 19.32
C VAL A 134 -9.40 -12.81 20.02
N VAL A 135 -8.39 -13.67 19.99
CA VAL A 135 -8.30 -14.85 20.86
C VAL A 135 -7.24 -14.58 21.92
N GLN A 136 -7.57 -14.78 23.19
CA GLN A 136 -6.65 -14.56 24.31
C GLN A 136 -6.18 -15.88 24.92
N TRP A 137 -4.89 -16.20 24.79
CA TRP A 137 -4.26 -17.28 25.53
C TRP A 137 -3.72 -16.75 26.86
N ARG A 138 -4.46 -17.00 27.95
CA ARG A 138 -4.20 -16.44 29.27
C ARG A 138 -3.32 -17.38 30.11
N ARG A 139 -2.20 -16.85 30.64
CA ARG A 139 -1.28 -17.54 31.55
C ARG A 139 -0.94 -16.64 32.76
N PRO A 140 -0.40 -17.19 33.87
CA PRO A 140 0.09 -16.35 34.97
C PRO A 140 1.21 -15.41 34.49
N GLY A 141 1.00 -14.10 34.65
CA GLY A 141 1.96 -13.05 34.28
C GLY A 141 1.76 -12.45 32.88
N VAL A 142 1.32 -13.23 31.88
CA VAL A 142 1.10 -12.76 30.50
C VAL A 142 -0.24 -13.23 29.92
N VAL A 143 -0.89 -12.36 29.16
CA VAL A 143 -1.93 -12.75 28.20
C VAL A 143 -1.38 -12.52 26.81
N GLU A 144 -1.37 -13.56 25.97
CA GLU A 144 -1.12 -13.39 24.54
C GLU A 144 -2.46 -13.21 23.82
N GLN A 145 -2.59 -12.17 23.01
CA GLN A 145 -3.83 -11.79 22.35
C GLN A 145 -3.64 -11.74 20.83
N TYR A 146 -4.35 -12.61 20.11
CA TYR A 146 -4.17 -12.80 18.67
C TYR A 146 -5.34 -12.22 17.88
N GLY A 147 -5.08 -11.33 16.92
CA GLY A 147 -6.07 -10.72 16.03
C GLY A 147 -5.71 -10.90 14.54
N VAL A 148 -6.68 -10.66 13.65
CA VAL A 148 -6.50 -10.79 12.19
C VAL A 148 -6.99 -9.54 11.45
N SER A 149 -6.29 -9.17 10.38
CA SER A 149 -6.55 -7.96 9.58
C SER A 149 -6.00 -8.10 8.15
N ALA A 150 -6.18 -7.08 7.31
CA ALA A 150 -5.54 -6.99 5.99
C ALA A 150 -4.01 -6.90 6.06
N ASP A 151 -3.47 -6.35 7.17
CA ASP A 151 -2.04 -6.31 7.47
C ASP A 151 -1.49 -7.66 7.96
N GLY A 152 -2.36 -8.64 8.26
CA GLY A 152 -1.99 -9.97 8.72
C GLY A 152 -2.42 -10.28 10.15
N VAL A 153 -1.63 -11.11 10.82
CA VAL A 153 -1.92 -11.63 12.16
C VAL A 153 -1.17 -10.80 13.20
N ARG A 154 -1.87 -10.19 14.16
CA ARG A 154 -1.27 -9.39 15.25
C ARG A 154 -1.22 -10.21 16.53
N GLN A 155 -0.12 -10.16 17.28
CA GLN A 155 0.13 -10.93 18.51
C GLN A 155 0.55 -10.00 19.65
N ASP A 156 -0.39 -9.65 20.53
CA ASP A 156 -0.11 -8.77 21.66
C ASP A 156 0.37 -9.57 22.87
N PHE A 157 1.57 -9.29 23.37
CA PHE A 157 2.03 -9.74 24.68
C PHE A 157 1.61 -8.71 25.73
N ILE A 158 0.55 -9.01 26.48
CA ILE A 158 0.03 -8.18 27.56
C ILE A 158 0.65 -8.66 28.86
N VAL A 159 1.73 -8.02 29.29
CA VAL A 159 2.39 -8.29 30.58
C VAL A 159 1.56 -7.64 31.68
N THR A 160 0.97 -8.48 32.54
CA THR A 160 -0.14 -8.07 33.41
C THR A 160 0.27 -7.29 34.66
N GLN A 161 1.49 -7.49 35.16
CA GLN A 161 2.05 -6.83 36.34
C GLN A 161 3.56 -6.64 36.18
N ARG A 162 4.11 -5.60 36.83
CA ARG A 162 5.53 -5.26 36.84
C ARG A 162 6.37 -6.40 37.45
N PRO A 163 7.26 -7.08 36.69
CA PRO A 163 8.16 -8.08 37.27
C PRO A 163 9.06 -7.45 38.34
N PRO A 164 9.37 -8.13 39.47
CA PRO A 164 10.01 -7.52 40.64
C PRO A 164 11.39 -6.88 40.38
N ARG A 165 11.68 -5.82 41.16
CA ARG A 165 12.79 -4.83 41.02
C ARG A 165 12.50 -3.71 40.02
N ASN A 166 12.91 -2.50 40.39
CA ASN A 166 12.81 -1.27 39.59
C ASN A 166 14.22 -0.86 39.11
N GLY A 167 14.33 -0.15 37.98
CA GLY A 167 15.62 0.30 37.42
C GLY A 167 16.36 -0.75 36.58
N GLU A 168 15.64 -1.74 36.06
CA GLU A 168 16.13 -2.78 35.14
C GLU A 168 15.02 -3.00 34.11
N ALA A 169 15.31 -3.10 32.81
CA ALA A 169 14.31 -3.19 31.74
C ALA A 169 13.47 -4.47 31.82
N LEU A 170 12.19 -4.38 31.40
CA LEU A 170 11.32 -5.54 31.21
C LEU A 170 11.87 -6.41 30.05
N ARG A 171 11.92 -7.73 30.28
CA ARG A 171 12.31 -8.74 29.27
C ARG A 171 11.18 -9.76 29.07
N VAL A 172 10.87 -10.05 27.81
CA VAL A 172 9.98 -11.14 27.38
C VAL A 172 10.78 -12.08 26.48
N ASP A 173 10.94 -13.34 26.89
CA ASP A 173 11.63 -14.36 26.12
C ASP A 173 10.63 -15.13 25.26
N LEU A 174 10.88 -15.23 23.95
CA LEU A 174 10.00 -15.88 22.97
C LEU A 174 10.70 -17.08 22.32
N GLU A 175 10.01 -18.20 22.25
CA GLU A 175 10.38 -19.40 21.48
C GLU A 175 9.75 -19.34 20.08
N VAL A 176 10.52 -19.72 19.06
CA VAL A 176 10.05 -19.87 17.68
C VAL A 176 10.00 -21.37 17.34
N SER A 177 8.96 -21.82 16.64
CA SER A 177 8.84 -23.21 16.20
C SER A 177 8.34 -23.27 14.75
N GLY A 178 8.87 -24.18 13.93
CA GLY A 178 8.46 -24.35 12.51
C GLY A 178 8.94 -23.26 11.54
N ALA A 179 9.46 -22.15 12.04
CA ALA A 179 10.19 -21.14 11.30
C ALA A 179 11.60 -20.95 11.91
N GLN A 180 12.52 -20.34 11.15
CA GLN A 180 13.79 -19.83 11.65
C GLN A 180 13.75 -18.31 11.70
N ALA A 181 14.26 -17.73 12.78
CA ALA A 181 14.34 -16.29 12.98
C ALA A 181 15.68 -15.71 12.52
N LYS A 182 15.62 -14.61 11.77
CA LYS A 182 16.74 -13.72 11.46
C LYS A 182 16.45 -12.31 11.99
N GLN A 183 17.48 -11.64 12.55
CA GLN A 183 17.36 -10.25 12.98
C GLN A 183 16.99 -9.34 11.80
N HIS A 184 16.15 -8.34 12.07
CA HIS A 184 15.85 -7.24 11.16
C HIS A 184 15.86 -5.92 11.97
N SER A 185 15.89 -4.76 11.30
CA SER A 185 15.84 -3.45 11.97
C SER A 185 14.48 -3.16 12.62
N THR A 186 13.40 -3.48 11.90
CA THR A 186 12.00 -3.18 12.27
C THR A 186 11.32 -4.30 13.06
N GLY A 187 12.03 -5.40 13.34
CA GLY A 187 11.47 -6.62 13.91
C GLY A 187 12.36 -7.84 13.68
N VAL A 188 11.75 -8.93 13.25
CA VAL A 188 12.40 -10.23 12.98
C VAL A 188 11.85 -10.79 11.67
N ILE A 189 12.70 -11.34 10.79
CA ILE A 189 12.24 -12.16 9.66
C ILE A 189 12.08 -13.60 10.12
N LEU A 190 10.95 -14.22 9.78
CA LEU A 190 10.61 -15.61 10.07
C LEU A 190 10.53 -16.40 8.76
N THR A 191 11.56 -17.19 8.46
CA THR A 191 11.62 -18.08 7.29
C THR A 191 10.96 -19.42 7.64
N ILE A 192 9.81 -19.74 7.04
CA ILE A 192 9.05 -20.97 7.32
C ILE A 192 9.82 -22.19 6.79
N VAL A 193 10.20 -23.12 7.67
CA VAL A 193 11.18 -24.20 7.35
C VAL A 193 10.68 -25.18 6.26
N ALA A 194 9.37 -25.31 6.07
CA ALA A 194 8.78 -26.26 5.13
C ALA A 194 8.61 -25.73 3.69
N THR A 195 8.61 -24.40 3.52
CA THR A 195 8.33 -23.71 2.23
C THR A 195 9.43 -22.75 1.80
N GLY A 196 10.16 -22.16 2.76
CA GLY A 196 11.10 -21.06 2.51
C GLY A 196 10.44 -19.68 2.49
N ARG A 197 9.11 -19.58 2.65
CA ARG A 197 8.40 -18.29 2.70
C ARG A 197 8.87 -17.47 3.89
N GLU A 198 9.22 -16.22 3.64
CA GLU A 198 9.65 -15.26 4.66
C GLU A 198 8.50 -14.34 5.07
N LEU A 199 8.40 -14.06 6.38
CA LEU A 199 7.41 -13.16 6.96
C LEU A 199 8.11 -12.19 7.93
N ALA A 200 7.80 -10.90 7.82
CA ALA A 200 8.20 -9.93 8.83
C ALA A 200 7.30 -10.07 10.06
N TYR A 201 7.92 -10.29 11.22
CA TYR A 201 7.33 -10.21 12.55
C TYR A 201 7.80 -8.90 13.19
N ALA A 202 7.05 -7.83 12.90
CA ALA A 202 7.51 -6.45 13.02
C ALA A 202 6.40 -5.53 13.57
N ARG A 203 6.60 -4.20 13.47
CA ARG A 203 5.67 -3.17 13.98
C ARG A 203 5.50 -3.20 15.51
N LEU A 204 6.61 -3.37 16.24
CA LEU A 204 6.67 -3.45 17.70
C LEU A 204 6.25 -2.12 18.38
N LYS A 205 4.94 -1.83 18.50
CA LYS A 205 4.46 -0.72 19.33
C LYS A 205 4.26 -1.23 20.76
N VAL A 206 4.81 -0.49 21.72
CA VAL A 206 4.68 -0.85 23.14
C VAL A 206 3.99 0.28 23.88
N VAL A 207 2.86 -0.03 24.52
CA VAL A 207 2.05 0.95 25.27
C VAL A 207 1.78 0.48 26.70
N ASP A 208 1.78 1.44 27.62
CA ASP A 208 1.36 1.22 29.00
C ASP A 208 -0.16 1.43 29.18
N ALA A 209 -0.69 1.16 30.37
CA ALA A 209 -2.11 1.24 30.67
C ALA A 209 -2.70 2.67 30.63
N THR A 210 -1.88 3.72 30.46
CA THR A 210 -2.33 5.10 30.19
C THR A 210 -2.34 5.44 28.71
N GLY A 211 -1.94 4.51 27.83
CA GLY A 211 -1.75 4.74 26.40
C GLY A 211 -0.41 5.39 26.07
N ARG A 212 0.51 5.50 27.04
CA ARG A 212 1.86 6.05 26.82
C ARG A 212 2.72 5.03 26.07
N GLU A 213 3.34 5.48 24.98
CA GLU A 213 4.31 4.69 24.23
C GLU A 213 5.66 4.55 24.98
N LEU A 214 6.25 3.36 24.92
CA LEU A 214 7.49 2.99 25.61
C LEU A 214 8.55 2.56 24.58
N PRO A 215 9.83 2.98 24.72
CA PRO A 215 10.91 2.45 23.89
C PRO A 215 11.08 0.94 24.08
N ALA A 216 11.18 0.20 22.97
CA ALA A 216 11.32 -1.23 22.97
C ALA A 216 12.09 -1.74 21.75
N GLU A 217 12.76 -2.89 21.91
CA GLU A 217 13.59 -3.55 20.90
C GLU A 217 13.28 -5.06 20.91
N ILE A 218 13.47 -5.74 19.77
CA ILE A 218 13.36 -7.21 19.67
C ILE A 218 14.62 -7.79 19.06
N HIS A 219 15.23 -8.75 19.75
CA HIS A 219 16.50 -9.36 19.38
C HIS A 219 16.36 -10.85 19.10
N VAL A 220 16.99 -11.34 18.03
CA VAL A 220 17.20 -12.78 17.78
C VAL A 220 18.39 -13.26 18.59
N SER A 221 18.13 -14.07 19.61
CA SER A 221 19.17 -14.66 20.47
C SER A 221 19.61 -16.07 20.04
N ALA A 222 18.75 -16.75 19.28
CA ALA A 222 19.04 -17.95 18.49
C ALA A 222 18.00 -18.06 17.36
N PRO A 223 18.21 -18.87 16.31
CA PRO A 223 17.21 -19.05 15.22
C PRO A 223 15.84 -19.57 15.69
N ASP A 224 15.77 -20.13 16.90
CA ASP A 224 14.57 -20.60 17.59
C ASP A 224 14.18 -19.74 18.82
N HIS A 225 14.82 -18.57 19.03
CA HIS A 225 14.65 -17.81 20.27
C HIS A 225 14.82 -16.28 20.15
N LEU A 226 13.77 -15.51 20.47
CA LEU A 226 13.72 -14.05 20.47
C LEU A 226 13.70 -13.48 21.90
N GLN A 227 14.09 -12.21 22.06
CA GLN A 227 13.99 -11.48 23.32
C GLN A 227 13.45 -10.08 23.03
N VAL A 228 12.29 -9.72 23.58
CA VAL A 228 11.78 -8.34 23.57
C VAL A 228 12.25 -7.63 24.85
N LEU A 229 12.85 -6.46 24.69
CA LEU A 229 13.27 -5.58 25.77
C LEU A 229 12.42 -4.30 25.75
N VAL A 230 11.96 -3.84 26.92
CA VAL A 230 11.12 -2.63 27.05
C VAL A 230 11.63 -1.73 28.18
N GLN A 231 11.77 -0.44 27.90
CA GLN A 231 12.15 0.59 28.88
C GLN A 231 10.91 1.05 29.66
N ASP A 232 10.50 0.27 30.67
CA ASP A 232 9.25 0.44 31.41
C ASP A 232 9.38 1.19 32.75
N ASP A 233 10.49 1.89 33.03
CA ASP A 233 10.77 2.48 34.37
C ASP A 233 9.63 3.33 34.95
N MET A 234 8.89 4.04 34.10
CA MET A 234 7.75 4.91 34.46
C MET A 234 6.39 4.38 33.97
N ALA A 235 6.32 3.13 33.49
CA ALA A 235 5.11 2.55 32.91
C ALA A 235 4.06 2.15 33.97
N VAL A 236 2.79 2.42 33.68
CA VAL A 236 1.64 1.88 34.39
C VAL A 236 1.25 0.53 33.76
N TYR A 237 1.17 -0.53 34.57
CA TYR A 237 0.84 -1.86 34.07
C TYR A 237 -0.69 -2.08 33.97
N PRO A 238 -1.19 -2.92 33.03
CA PRO A 238 -0.44 -3.77 32.10
C PRO A 238 0.35 -3.03 31.03
N VAL A 239 1.42 -3.64 30.54
CA VAL A 239 2.17 -3.20 29.36
C VAL A 239 1.82 -4.13 28.19
N CYS A 240 1.46 -3.56 27.05
CA CYS A 240 1.06 -4.25 25.83
C CYS A 240 2.14 -4.06 24.76
N ILE A 241 2.53 -5.14 24.08
CA ILE A 241 3.61 -5.21 23.08
C ILE A 241 3.04 -5.95 21.86
N ASP A 242 2.93 -5.35 20.66
CA ASP A 242 1.98 -5.83 19.63
C ASP A 242 2.52 -6.20 18.22
N PRO A 243 3.61 -6.99 18.10
CA PRO A 243 4.16 -7.39 16.80
C PRO A 243 3.14 -8.09 15.89
N THR A 244 3.31 -7.89 14.59
CA THR A 244 2.42 -8.38 13.52
C THR A 244 3.19 -9.20 12.50
N PHE A 245 2.65 -10.34 12.10
CA PHE A 245 3.10 -11.19 10.99
C PHE A 245 2.58 -10.63 9.66
N SER A 246 3.47 -10.21 8.75
CA SER A 246 3.13 -9.59 7.45
C SER A 246 4.21 -9.81 6.39
N ASP A 247 3.87 -9.73 5.10
CA ASP A 247 4.87 -9.75 4.01
C ASP A 247 5.80 -8.51 4.06
N ALA A 248 7.12 -8.74 4.04
CA ALA A 248 8.14 -7.75 4.39
C ALA A 248 8.25 -6.56 3.40
N ASP A 249 8.80 -6.78 2.21
CA ASP A 249 9.59 -5.75 1.50
C ASP A 249 8.86 -4.91 0.45
N TRP A 250 7.55 -5.16 0.26
CA TRP A 250 6.76 -4.46 -0.75
C TRP A 250 6.28 -3.08 -0.27
N ILE A 251 6.46 -2.08 -1.12
CA ILE A 251 6.05 -0.68 -0.92
C ILE A 251 5.12 -0.26 -2.06
N SER A 252 4.00 0.36 -1.68
CA SER A 252 3.02 0.89 -2.64
C SER A 252 3.55 2.14 -3.32
N MET A 253 3.55 2.17 -4.65
CA MET A 253 3.96 3.33 -5.46
C MET A 253 2.78 3.98 -6.20
N GLY A 254 1.57 3.44 -6.02
CA GLY A 254 0.30 4.04 -6.39
C GLY A 254 -0.83 3.33 -5.64
N GLY A 255 -1.81 4.07 -5.11
CA GLY A 255 -2.91 3.47 -4.34
C GLY A 255 -4.13 3.09 -5.20
N LEU A 256 -5.02 2.23 -4.67
CA LEU A 256 -6.34 2.07 -5.27
C LEU A 256 -7.13 3.39 -5.17
N PRO A 257 -7.69 3.89 -6.29
CA PRO A 257 -8.41 5.16 -6.26
C PRO A 257 -9.77 4.98 -5.60
N GLY A 258 -10.21 6.02 -4.87
CA GLY A 258 -11.59 6.16 -4.40
C GLY A 258 -12.02 5.18 -3.31
N ILE A 259 -13.31 4.81 -3.30
CA ILE A 259 -13.95 3.99 -2.27
C ILE A 259 -14.34 2.63 -2.85
N ASN A 260 -14.09 1.54 -2.12
CA ASN A 260 -14.23 0.17 -2.66
C ASN A 260 -15.69 -0.30 -2.88
N GLY A 261 -16.68 0.47 -2.44
CA GLY A 261 -18.10 0.18 -2.56
C GLY A 261 -18.94 1.44 -2.81
N THR A 262 -20.27 1.30 -2.76
CA THR A 262 -21.18 2.39 -3.15
C THR A 262 -21.24 3.46 -2.07
N VAL A 263 -20.93 4.71 -2.41
CA VAL A 263 -21.20 5.87 -1.55
C VAL A 263 -22.65 6.32 -1.80
N TYR A 264 -23.50 6.29 -0.76
CA TYR A 264 -24.89 6.74 -0.86
C TYR A 264 -25.09 8.18 -0.40
N ALA A 265 -24.28 8.66 0.55
CA ALA A 265 -24.37 9.99 1.13
C ALA A 265 -23.00 10.66 1.22
N MET A 266 -22.99 11.99 1.11
CA MET A 266 -21.84 12.84 1.44
C MET A 266 -22.28 14.09 2.18
N THR A 267 -21.46 14.58 3.11
CA THR A 267 -21.61 15.90 3.75
C THR A 267 -20.23 16.52 3.97
N THR A 268 -20.18 17.82 4.21
CA THR A 268 -18.98 18.53 4.69
C THR A 268 -19.18 19.07 6.11
N ASP A 269 -18.08 19.34 6.81
CA ASP A 269 -18.07 20.13 8.04
C ASP A 269 -17.62 21.59 7.79
N SER A 270 -17.59 22.39 8.86
CA SER A 270 -17.14 23.79 8.82
C SER A 270 -15.64 23.99 8.55
N LEU A 271 -14.83 22.92 8.58
CA LEU A 271 -13.40 22.94 8.26
C LEU A 271 -13.14 22.53 6.80
N GLY A 272 -14.17 22.08 6.08
CA GLY A 272 -14.08 21.57 4.72
C GLY A 272 -13.72 20.09 4.61
N ASN A 273 -13.70 19.35 5.72
CA ASN A 273 -13.56 17.89 5.71
C ASN A 273 -14.81 17.29 5.04
N VAL A 274 -14.62 16.30 4.16
CA VAL A 274 -15.69 15.65 3.39
C VAL A 274 -15.96 14.26 3.96
N TYR A 275 -17.16 14.01 4.45
CA TYR A 275 -17.55 12.71 4.99
C TYR A 275 -18.34 11.94 3.94
N ALA A 276 -17.97 10.68 3.73
CA ALA A 276 -18.64 9.74 2.83
C ALA A 276 -19.31 8.62 3.64
N GLY A 277 -20.54 8.27 3.27
CA GLY A 277 -21.35 7.24 3.93
C GLY A 277 -21.99 6.32 2.89
N GLY A 278 -21.98 5.01 3.12
CA GLY A 278 -22.47 4.06 2.11
C GLY A 278 -22.38 2.59 2.45
N ASP A 279 -22.25 1.79 1.39
CA ASP A 279 -22.01 0.35 1.37
C ASP A 279 -20.59 0.10 0.83
N PHE A 280 -19.60 0.41 1.67
CA PHE A 280 -18.17 0.17 1.43
C PHE A 280 -17.47 -0.33 2.71
N THR A 281 -16.21 -0.77 2.59
CA THR A 281 -15.35 -1.19 3.71
C THR A 281 -13.93 -0.60 3.66
N VAL A 282 -13.54 0.02 2.55
CA VAL A 282 -12.24 0.68 2.38
C VAL A 282 -12.42 1.99 1.62
N ALA A 283 -11.76 3.05 2.08
CA ALA A 283 -11.68 4.36 1.44
C ALA A 283 -10.21 4.74 1.19
N GLY A 284 -9.80 4.80 -0.07
CA GLY A 284 -8.40 4.84 -0.47
C GLY A 284 -7.66 3.59 0.03
N THR A 285 -6.73 3.79 0.95
CA THR A 285 -6.01 2.73 1.67
C THR A 285 -6.59 2.45 3.07
N THR A 286 -7.56 3.24 3.53
CA THR A 286 -8.05 3.22 4.91
C THR A 286 -9.23 2.27 5.06
N THR A 287 -9.09 1.22 5.87
CA THR A 287 -10.21 0.36 6.29
C THR A 287 -11.22 1.21 7.05
N ALA A 288 -12.43 1.32 6.50
CA ALA A 288 -13.45 2.27 6.91
C ALA A 288 -14.84 1.68 6.61
N ASN A 289 -15.45 1.02 7.60
CA ASN A 289 -16.70 0.32 7.40
C ASN A 289 -17.86 1.33 7.30
N ARG A 290 -18.44 1.44 6.10
CA ARG A 290 -19.63 2.23 5.79
C ARG A 290 -19.48 3.76 5.94
N ILE A 291 -18.44 4.25 6.62
CA ILE A 291 -18.20 5.69 6.85
C ILE A 291 -16.70 6.04 6.87
N ALA A 292 -16.34 7.14 6.20
CA ALA A 292 -14.98 7.69 6.15
C ALA A 292 -14.99 9.22 6.09
N LYS A 293 -13.93 9.86 6.57
CA LYS A 293 -13.66 11.31 6.49
C LYS A 293 -12.48 11.55 5.56
N TRP A 294 -12.64 12.40 4.55
CA TRP A 294 -11.54 12.94 3.75
C TRP A 294 -11.13 14.30 4.33
N ASN A 295 -9.88 14.42 4.75
CA ASN A 295 -9.35 15.62 5.44
C ASN A 295 -8.79 16.71 4.49
N GLY A 296 -9.01 16.56 3.18
CA GLY A 296 -8.37 17.37 2.14
C GLY A 296 -7.22 16.63 1.44
N SER A 297 -6.55 15.69 2.10
CA SER A 297 -5.40 14.94 1.59
C SER A 297 -5.49 13.41 1.70
N SER A 298 -6.18 12.88 2.70
CA SER A 298 -6.30 11.44 2.97
C SER A 298 -7.65 11.06 3.55
N TRP A 299 -7.99 9.77 3.48
CA TRP A 299 -9.15 9.18 4.16
C TRP A 299 -8.80 8.72 5.57
N GLU A 300 -9.69 9.01 6.52
CA GLU A 300 -9.65 8.61 7.93
C GLU A 300 -10.92 7.80 8.26
N ALA A 301 -10.80 6.78 9.10
CA ALA A 301 -11.95 6.04 9.62
C ALA A 301 -12.60 6.76 10.80
N LEU A 302 -13.93 6.68 10.92
CA LEU A 302 -14.66 7.17 12.10
C LEU A 302 -14.95 5.97 13.00
N GLY A 303 -13.95 5.57 13.79
CA GLY A 303 -13.99 4.38 14.63
C GLY A 303 -13.95 3.07 13.83
N THR A 304 -14.60 2.02 14.31
CA THR A 304 -14.80 0.77 13.54
C THR A 304 -15.92 0.91 12.51
N GLY A 305 -16.74 1.97 12.60
CA GLY A 305 -17.82 2.26 11.65
C GLY A 305 -19.11 1.48 11.90
N ALA A 306 -19.95 1.38 10.86
CA ALA A 306 -21.32 0.88 10.96
C ALA A 306 -21.45 -0.61 10.57
N ASN A 307 -22.35 -1.34 11.24
CA ASN A 307 -22.63 -2.75 10.90
C ASN A 307 -23.54 -2.94 9.67
N SER A 308 -24.09 -1.88 9.08
CA SER A 308 -24.90 -1.93 7.87
C SER A 308 -24.88 -0.58 7.14
N VAL A 309 -25.53 -0.52 5.98
CA VAL A 309 -25.45 0.58 5.02
C VAL A 309 -25.87 1.92 5.63
N ILE A 310 -25.04 2.95 5.42
CA ILE A 310 -25.37 4.34 5.68
C ILE A 310 -25.99 4.94 4.42
N TYR A 311 -27.18 5.55 4.56
CA TYR A 311 -27.92 6.18 3.46
C TYR A 311 -27.96 7.71 3.54
N ALA A 312 -27.66 8.30 4.69
CA ALA A 312 -27.70 9.74 4.93
C ALA A 312 -26.54 10.19 5.82
N LEU A 313 -26.04 11.41 5.56
CA LEU A 313 -25.09 12.13 6.41
C LEU A 313 -25.53 13.59 6.53
N ALA A 314 -25.28 14.21 7.68
CA ALA A 314 -25.36 15.66 7.84
C ALA A 314 -24.38 16.14 8.93
N CYS A 315 -23.77 17.31 8.74
CA CYS A 315 -23.11 18.02 9.83
C CYS A 315 -24.14 18.89 10.57
N PHE A 316 -24.18 18.82 11.90
CA PHE A 316 -25.02 19.65 12.75
C PHE A 316 -24.19 20.18 13.93
N GLY A 317 -23.98 21.49 13.97
CA GLY A 317 -22.95 22.09 14.84
C GLY A 317 -21.55 21.67 14.39
N THR A 318 -20.80 21.04 15.30
CA THR A 318 -19.49 20.42 15.03
C THR A 318 -19.60 18.95 14.63
N ASP A 319 -20.78 18.35 14.71
CA ASP A 319 -20.93 16.90 14.85
C ASP A 319 -21.49 16.27 13.57
N ILE A 320 -21.01 15.08 13.23
CA ILE A 320 -21.49 14.33 12.08
C ILE A 320 -22.57 13.36 12.52
N TYR A 321 -23.76 13.52 11.95
CA TYR A 321 -24.86 12.60 12.10
C TYR A 321 -24.90 11.65 10.91
N ALA A 322 -24.91 10.36 11.20
CA ALA A 322 -25.05 9.30 10.21
C ALA A 322 -26.41 8.62 10.36
N GLY A 323 -27.09 8.39 9.23
CA GLY A 323 -28.38 7.73 9.16
C GLY A 323 -28.35 6.57 8.18
N GLY A 324 -28.93 5.43 8.55
CA GLY A 324 -28.85 4.21 7.75
C GLY A 324 -29.72 3.07 8.24
N GLU A 325 -29.33 1.86 7.88
CA GLU A 325 -29.94 0.57 8.27
C GLU A 325 -29.11 -0.17 9.34
N PHE A 326 -28.05 0.46 9.85
CA PHE A 326 -27.21 -0.07 10.91
C PHE A 326 -27.94 -0.06 12.27
N THR A 327 -27.72 -1.11 13.07
CA THR A 327 -28.13 -1.13 14.48
C THR A 327 -27.00 -0.70 15.41
N THR A 328 -25.74 -0.85 14.99
CA THR A 328 -24.56 -0.44 15.75
C THR A 328 -23.57 0.42 14.95
N MET A 329 -22.87 1.29 15.68
CA MET A 329 -21.73 2.11 15.26
C MET A 329 -20.68 2.05 16.37
N ASP A 330 -19.44 1.65 16.08
CA ASP A 330 -18.42 1.34 17.11
C ASP A 330 -18.90 0.35 18.20
N ALA A 331 -19.72 -0.63 17.79
CA ALA A 331 -20.48 -1.52 18.67
C ALA A 331 -21.48 -0.83 19.65
N VAL A 332 -21.57 0.50 19.66
CA VAL A 332 -22.62 1.26 20.38
C VAL A 332 -23.96 1.03 19.68
N ALA A 333 -25.00 0.68 20.43
CA ALA A 333 -26.35 0.53 19.90
C ALA A 333 -26.98 1.91 19.58
N VAL A 334 -27.41 2.09 18.33
CA VAL A 334 -27.79 3.40 17.76
C VAL A 334 -29.01 3.37 16.84
N GLU A 335 -29.55 2.18 16.51
CA GLU A 335 -30.86 1.99 15.85
C GLU A 335 -31.15 2.95 14.67
N GLY A 336 -30.29 2.89 13.66
CA GLY A 336 -30.41 3.64 12.40
C GLY A 336 -29.93 5.09 12.44
N LEU A 337 -29.55 5.64 13.61
CA LEU A 337 -29.11 7.04 13.74
C LEU A 337 -28.02 7.24 14.82
N ALA A 338 -26.81 7.62 14.39
CA ALA A 338 -25.68 7.87 15.27
C ALA A 338 -25.11 9.29 15.12
N ARG A 339 -24.48 9.80 16.19
CA ARG A 339 -23.78 11.10 16.27
C ARG A 339 -22.30 10.88 16.60
N TRP A 340 -21.41 11.40 15.75
CA TRP A 340 -19.97 11.47 15.96
C TRP A 340 -19.57 12.84 16.52
N THR A 341 -18.86 12.84 17.64
CA THR A 341 -18.47 14.06 18.39
C THR A 341 -16.98 14.40 18.26
N GLY A 342 -16.32 13.87 17.22
CA GLY A 342 -14.88 14.07 16.97
C GLY A 342 -14.00 12.89 17.41
N GLY A 343 -14.46 12.06 18.36
CA GLY A 343 -13.70 10.89 18.84
C GLY A 343 -14.51 9.62 19.13
N SER A 344 -15.84 9.66 19.13
CA SER A 344 -16.68 8.46 19.31
C SER A 344 -18.08 8.64 18.70
N TRP A 345 -18.68 7.52 18.28
CA TRP A 345 -20.12 7.45 17.98
C TRP A 345 -20.97 7.37 19.25
N SER A 346 -22.20 7.89 19.16
CA SER A 346 -23.17 7.94 20.26
C SER A 346 -24.60 7.86 19.72
N SER A 347 -25.53 7.39 20.55
CA SER A 347 -26.96 7.41 20.23
C SER A 347 -27.56 8.81 20.34
N VAL A 348 -28.57 9.09 19.50
CA VAL A 348 -29.25 10.39 19.50
C VAL A 348 -30.41 10.36 20.50
N GLY A 349 -30.12 10.77 21.74
CA GLY A 349 -31.07 10.64 22.86
C GLY A 349 -31.43 9.18 23.11
N ALA A 350 -32.72 8.89 23.33
CA ALA A 350 -33.22 7.51 23.47
C ALA A 350 -33.47 6.79 22.12
N GLY A 351 -32.81 7.23 21.03
CA GLY A 351 -32.81 6.57 19.72
C GLY A 351 -34.12 6.66 18.93
N LEU A 352 -34.17 5.92 17.83
CA LEU A 352 -35.38 5.69 17.01
C LEU A 352 -35.94 4.30 17.30
N SER A 353 -37.23 4.07 17.03
CA SER A 353 -37.80 2.72 17.03
C SER A 353 -38.88 2.55 15.97
N SER A 354 -39.11 1.29 15.58
CA SER A 354 -40.09 0.87 14.57
C SER A 354 -40.84 -0.36 15.07
N THR A 355 -42.12 -0.47 14.71
CA THR A 355 -43.00 -1.58 15.08
C THR A 355 -43.05 -2.69 14.02
N LEU A 356 -42.28 -2.57 12.94
CA LEU A 356 -42.35 -3.45 11.76
C LEU A 356 -40.98 -3.96 11.25
N SER A 357 -39.88 -3.35 11.70
CA SER A 357 -38.50 -3.62 11.24
C SER A 357 -37.49 -2.98 12.20
N THR A 358 -36.19 -3.09 11.94
CA THR A 358 -35.23 -2.08 12.40
C THR A 358 -35.61 -0.69 11.84
N PRO A 359 -35.34 0.42 12.56
CA PRO A 359 -35.43 1.75 11.99
C PRO A 359 -34.47 1.91 10.81
N LYS A 360 -34.87 2.68 9.79
CA LYS A 360 -33.98 3.02 8.67
C LYS A 360 -34.02 4.52 8.38
N VAL A 361 -32.92 5.23 8.54
CA VAL A 361 -32.83 6.66 8.19
C VAL A 361 -32.33 6.79 6.75
N TYR A 362 -33.04 7.59 5.95
CA TYR A 362 -32.72 7.85 4.54
C TYR A 362 -32.50 9.34 4.25
N ALA A 363 -32.88 10.24 5.16
CA ALA A 363 -32.67 11.67 5.03
C ALA A 363 -32.25 12.30 6.36
N LEU A 364 -31.29 13.21 6.30
CA LEU A 364 -30.91 14.11 7.37
C LEU A 364 -30.86 15.53 6.80
N SER A 365 -31.42 16.50 7.52
CA SER A 365 -31.41 17.91 7.11
C SER A 365 -31.15 18.79 8.31
N ALA A 366 -29.95 19.38 8.37
CA ALA A 366 -29.53 20.23 9.48
C ALA A 366 -29.78 21.72 9.19
N THR A 367 -30.15 22.43 10.24
CA THR A 367 -30.16 23.90 10.34
C THR A 367 -29.25 24.31 11.50
N GLY A 368 -29.07 25.61 11.76
CA GLY A 368 -28.22 26.08 12.86
C GLY A 368 -28.61 25.57 14.26
N ASN A 369 -29.90 25.23 14.48
CA ASN A 369 -30.43 24.84 15.79
C ASN A 369 -31.21 23.52 15.81
N GLN A 370 -31.54 22.94 14.65
CA GLN A 370 -32.41 21.75 14.54
C GLN A 370 -31.90 20.80 13.44
N LEU A 371 -31.92 19.50 13.74
CA LEU A 371 -31.72 18.41 12.80
C LEU A 371 -33.05 17.69 12.55
N TYR A 372 -33.49 17.66 11.30
CA TYR A 372 -34.64 16.86 10.87
C TYR A 372 -34.19 15.50 10.35
N VAL A 373 -34.87 14.45 10.80
CA VAL A 373 -34.57 13.05 10.49
C VAL A 373 -35.73 12.43 9.73
N GLY A 374 -35.47 11.85 8.57
CA GLY A 374 -36.46 11.24 7.69
C GLY A 374 -36.11 9.80 7.33
N GLY A 375 -37.09 8.90 7.32
CA GLY A 375 -36.81 7.49 7.06
C GLY A 375 -38.00 6.55 7.08
N LEU A 376 -37.79 5.37 7.65
CA LEU A 376 -38.79 4.35 7.96
C LEU A 376 -38.69 4.00 9.46
N PHE A 377 -39.55 4.61 10.28
CA PHE A 377 -39.62 4.42 11.75
C PHE A 377 -40.98 4.88 12.29
N SER A 378 -41.34 4.50 13.52
CA SER A 378 -42.62 4.91 14.14
C SER A 378 -42.46 5.84 15.35
N HIS A 379 -41.32 5.81 16.04
CA HIS A 379 -41.05 6.67 17.21
C HIS A 379 -39.63 7.23 17.19
N ALA A 380 -39.45 8.37 17.84
CA ALA A 380 -38.15 8.99 18.12
C ALA A 380 -38.12 9.44 19.60
N GLY A 381 -37.14 8.99 20.37
CA GLY A 381 -37.07 9.24 21.81
C GLY A 381 -38.27 8.70 22.61
N GLY A 382 -38.97 7.68 22.10
CA GLY A 382 -40.25 7.19 22.63
C GLY A 382 -41.48 8.02 22.26
N ILE A 383 -41.31 9.19 21.63
CA ILE A 383 -42.42 10.01 21.11
C ILE A 383 -42.88 9.43 19.77
N SER A 384 -44.19 9.25 19.60
CA SER A 384 -44.75 8.80 18.32
C SER A 384 -44.63 9.92 17.28
N SER A 385 -43.83 9.68 16.24
CA SER A 385 -43.57 10.63 15.16
C SER A 385 -43.13 9.83 13.92
N PRO A 386 -44.07 9.24 13.17
CA PRO A 386 -43.73 8.23 12.18
C PRO A 386 -43.01 8.83 10.97
N ASN A 387 -41.86 8.23 10.64
CA ASN A 387 -41.02 8.49 9.46
C ASN A 387 -40.40 9.89 9.34
N VAL A 388 -40.76 10.85 10.19
CA VAL A 388 -40.17 12.20 10.29
C VAL A 388 -40.11 12.61 11.77
N ALA A 389 -38.98 13.11 12.24
CA ALA A 389 -38.79 13.64 13.60
C ALA A 389 -37.80 14.83 13.63
N GLU A 390 -37.86 15.65 14.69
CA GLU A 390 -36.96 16.80 14.92
C GLU A 390 -36.09 16.56 16.16
N TRP A 391 -34.80 16.89 16.07
CA TRP A 391 -33.82 16.87 17.15
C TRP A 391 -33.16 18.24 17.32
N ASN A 392 -33.25 18.85 18.51
CA ASN A 392 -32.73 20.19 18.78
C ASN A 392 -31.32 20.22 19.41
N GLY A 393 -30.59 19.10 19.39
CA GLY A 393 -29.32 18.93 20.12
C GLY A 393 -29.46 18.27 21.49
N THR A 394 -30.65 18.27 22.10
CA THR A 394 -30.88 17.75 23.47
C THR A 394 -32.13 16.88 23.62
N SER A 395 -33.20 17.15 22.85
CA SER A 395 -34.49 16.47 22.95
C SER A 395 -35.12 16.23 21.58
N TRP A 396 -35.88 15.14 21.49
CA TRP A 396 -36.74 14.84 20.35
C TRP A 396 -38.07 15.62 20.39
N ALA A 397 -38.58 15.99 19.23
CA ALA A 397 -39.92 16.54 19.04
C ALA A 397 -40.63 15.87 17.84
N ALA A 398 -41.95 15.77 17.92
CA ALA A 398 -42.77 15.17 16.87
C ALA A 398 -43.13 16.18 15.77
N VAL A 399 -42.95 15.79 14.50
CA VAL A 399 -43.31 16.63 13.35
C VAL A 399 -44.75 16.34 12.95
N GLY A 400 -45.67 16.76 13.82
CA GLY A 400 -47.08 16.40 13.77
C GLY A 400 -47.29 14.88 13.82
N ASN A 401 -48.31 14.38 13.12
CA ASN A 401 -48.56 12.94 13.00
C ASN A 401 -47.66 12.24 11.93
N GLY A 402 -46.53 12.84 11.55
CA GLY A 402 -45.58 12.29 10.57
C GLY A 402 -46.18 11.96 9.19
N THR A 403 -45.61 10.95 8.52
CA THR A 403 -46.08 10.44 7.21
C THR A 403 -46.46 8.96 7.25
N GLY A 404 -47.40 8.55 6.39
CA GLY A 404 -47.83 7.15 6.25
C GLY A 404 -46.92 6.30 5.36
N GLY A 405 -45.60 6.48 5.44
CA GLY A 405 -44.63 5.74 4.64
C GLY A 405 -43.26 6.42 4.54
N ARG A 406 -42.32 5.71 3.90
CA ARG A 406 -40.89 6.07 3.86
C ARG A 406 -40.65 7.48 3.29
N VAL A 407 -39.88 8.26 4.02
CA VAL A 407 -39.30 9.53 3.57
C VAL A 407 -37.87 9.28 3.11
N ASN A 408 -37.54 9.72 1.89
CA ASN A 408 -36.21 9.60 1.28
C ASN A 408 -35.43 10.92 1.32
N ALA A 409 -36.12 12.05 1.45
CA ALA A 409 -35.53 13.38 1.38
C ALA A 409 -36.24 14.32 2.35
N ILE A 410 -35.47 15.18 3.02
CA ILE A 410 -35.98 16.32 3.79
C ILE A 410 -35.18 17.56 3.39
N CYS A 411 -35.85 18.70 3.31
CA CYS A 411 -35.21 20.01 3.16
C CYS A 411 -35.98 21.07 3.97
N VAL A 412 -35.27 22.02 4.57
CA VAL A 412 -35.88 23.17 5.26
C VAL A 412 -35.80 24.39 4.35
N GLY A 413 -36.92 25.10 4.19
CA GLY A 413 -37.04 26.29 3.35
C GLY A 413 -37.84 27.39 4.03
N GLY A 414 -37.16 28.46 4.43
CA GLY A 414 -37.75 29.48 5.30
C GLY A 414 -38.10 28.88 6.67
N THR A 415 -39.37 29.00 7.07
CA THR A 415 -39.93 28.39 8.30
C THR A 415 -40.55 27.01 8.06
N ASN A 416 -40.46 26.46 6.85
CA ASN A 416 -41.18 25.25 6.46
C ASN A 416 -40.22 24.05 6.31
N VAL A 417 -40.71 22.87 6.68
CA VAL A 417 -40.01 21.59 6.46
C VAL A 417 -40.70 20.85 5.32
N TYR A 418 -39.95 20.46 4.30
CA TYR A 418 -40.43 19.73 3.14
C TYR A 418 -39.96 18.28 3.21
N ALA A 419 -40.89 17.33 3.13
CA ALA A 419 -40.60 15.90 3.13
C ALA A 419 -40.97 15.26 1.79
N GLY A 420 -40.09 14.41 1.26
CA GLY A 420 -40.24 13.72 -0.02
C GLY A 420 -39.96 12.22 0.12
N GLY A 421 -40.73 11.36 -0.55
CA GLY A 421 -40.54 9.92 -0.43
C GLY A 421 -41.48 9.05 -1.25
N THR A 422 -41.90 7.92 -0.68
CA THR A 422 -42.88 6.97 -1.25
C THR A 422 -44.24 7.01 -0.57
N PHE A 423 -44.41 7.81 0.49
CA PHE A 423 -45.63 7.88 1.28
C PHE A 423 -46.86 8.35 0.48
N THR A 424 -48.04 7.90 0.90
CA THR A 424 -49.35 8.26 0.32
C THR A 424 -50.20 9.15 1.23
N SER A 425 -49.74 9.38 2.47
CA SER A 425 -50.39 10.29 3.43
C SER A 425 -49.36 11.03 4.30
N ALA A 426 -49.75 12.22 4.78
CA ALA A 426 -49.00 13.03 5.75
C ALA A 426 -49.99 13.70 6.72
N GLY A 427 -49.66 13.76 8.02
CA GLY A 427 -50.54 14.31 9.05
C GLY A 427 -51.89 13.58 9.23
N GLY A 428 -52.05 12.38 8.65
CA GLY A 428 -53.33 11.67 8.53
C GLY A 428 -54.17 12.04 7.29
N SER A 429 -53.75 13.03 6.50
CA SER A 429 -54.40 13.44 5.25
C SER A 429 -53.80 12.71 4.04
N SER A 430 -54.59 12.49 2.98
CA SER A 430 -54.13 11.90 1.72
C SER A 430 -53.26 12.90 0.95
N ILE A 431 -51.94 12.82 1.15
CA ILE A 431 -50.91 13.68 0.58
C ILE A 431 -49.80 12.76 0.08
N SER A 432 -49.58 12.73 -1.24
CA SER A 432 -48.70 11.74 -1.88
C SER A 432 -47.32 12.30 -2.21
N ARG A 433 -46.29 11.61 -1.73
CA ARG A 433 -44.86 11.65 -2.11
C ARG A 433 -44.10 12.95 -1.88
N VAL A 434 -44.78 14.09 -1.74
CA VAL A 434 -44.21 15.38 -1.33
C VAL A 434 -45.20 16.16 -0.47
N ALA A 435 -44.75 16.63 0.69
CA ALA A 435 -45.56 17.34 1.68
C ALA A 435 -44.76 18.48 2.34
N VAL A 436 -45.46 19.49 2.85
CA VAL A 436 -44.87 20.59 3.63
C VAL A 436 -45.50 20.67 5.02
N TRP A 437 -44.64 20.82 6.03
CA TRP A 437 -44.97 21.12 7.41
C TRP A 437 -44.65 22.60 7.69
N ASN A 438 -45.61 23.33 8.24
CA ASN A 438 -45.53 24.77 8.52
C ASN A 438 -45.29 25.11 10.01
N GLY A 439 -44.85 24.13 10.81
CA GLY A 439 -44.77 24.24 12.27
C GLY A 439 -46.03 23.80 13.03
N THR A 440 -47.17 23.60 12.35
CA THR A 440 -48.46 23.21 13.00
C THR A 440 -49.27 22.15 12.26
N ALA A 441 -49.19 22.09 10.92
CA ALA A 441 -49.95 21.17 10.08
C ALA A 441 -49.15 20.72 8.86
N TRP A 442 -49.41 19.48 8.41
CA TRP A 442 -48.96 18.97 7.12
C TRP A 442 -49.94 19.37 6.02
N SER A 443 -49.42 19.76 4.85
CA SER A 443 -50.22 20.07 3.66
C SER A 443 -49.54 19.60 2.37
N GLY A 444 -50.34 19.41 1.31
CA GLY A 444 -49.86 18.96 0.00
C GLY A 444 -49.48 20.14 -0.92
N LEU A 445 -48.41 19.97 -1.69
CA LEU A 445 -47.96 20.96 -2.67
C LEU A 445 -48.78 20.78 -3.96
N SER A 446 -49.98 21.35 -4.00
CA SER A 446 -50.98 21.06 -5.04
C SER A 446 -51.24 19.54 -5.15
N SER A 447 -51.39 18.99 -6.35
CA SER A 447 -51.55 17.54 -6.59
C SER A 447 -50.26 16.70 -6.40
N GLY A 448 -49.15 17.32 -5.97
CA GLY A 448 -47.88 16.63 -5.73
C GLY A 448 -47.20 16.11 -7.00
N VAL A 449 -46.56 14.93 -6.89
CA VAL A 449 -45.81 14.27 -7.97
C VAL A 449 -46.18 12.80 -8.14
N ASN A 450 -46.08 12.27 -9.36
CA ASN A 450 -46.53 10.90 -9.69
C ASN A 450 -45.50 9.78 -9.44
N GLY A 451 -44.28 10.11 -9.02
CA GLY A 451 -43.17 9.18 -8.79
C GLY A 451 -42.43 9.44 -7.49
N THR A 452 -41.58 8.50 -7.07
CA THR A 452 -40.79 8.61 -5.85
C THR A 452 -39.89 9.85 -5.87
N VAL A 453 -39.91 10.67 -4.82
CA VAL A 453 -38.91 11.74 -4.60
C VAL A 453 -37.70 11.13 -3.91
N TYR A 454 -36.49 11.45 -4.35
CA TYR A 454 -35.23 11.06 -3.70
C TYR A 454 -34.37 12.24 -3.25
N ALA A 455 -34.54 13.42 -3.86
CA ALA A 455 -33.83 14.64 -3.50
C ALA A 455 -34.79 15.81 -3.31
N LEU A 456 -34.51 16.65 -2.32
CA LEU A 456 -35.15 17.95 -2.10
C LEU A 456 -34.05 18.97 -1.78
N THR A 457 -34.13 20.17 -2.34
CA THR A 457 -33.25 21.28 -1.94
C THR A 457 -33.98 22.62 -2.07
N TRP A 458 -33.57 23.61 -1.27
CA TRP A 458 -34.18 24.94 -1.25
C TRP A 458 -33.18 25.95 -1.82
N HIS A 459 -33.61 26.70 -2.84
CA HIS A 459 -32.75 27.69 -3.50
C HIS A 459 -33.58 28.85 -4.03
N SER A 460 -33.08 30.07 -3.87
CA SER A 460 -33.69 31.31 -4.40
C SER A 460 -35.19 31.44 -4.13
N GLY A 461 -35.64 31.03 -2.94
CA GLY A 461 -37.05 31.11 -2.53
C GLY A 461 -37.96 30.02 -3.11
N SER A 462 -37.42 28.98 -3.76
CA SER A 462 -38.17 27.86 -4.33
C SER A 462 -37.64 26.51 -3.84
N LEU A 463 -38.54 25.54 -3.71
CA LEU A 463 -38.19 24.14 -3.46
C LEU A 463 -37.92 23.45 -4.80
N PHE A 464 -36.76 22.83 -4.95
CA PHE A 464 -36.42 21.93 -6.06
C PHE A 464 -36.56 20.49 -5.60
N ALA A 465 -37.27 19.67 -6.37
CA ALA A 465 -37.50 18.26 -6.12
C ALA A 465 -36.91 17.39 -7.23
N GLY A 466 -36.25 16.29 -6.86
CA GLY A 466 -35.62 15.33 -7.77
C GLY A 466 -36.08 13.91 -7.46
N GLY A 467 -36.30 13.09 -8.50
CA GLY A 467 -36.74 11.72 -8.29
C GLY A 467 -37.07 10.91 -9.55
N ALA A 468 -37.94 9.91 -9.37
CA ALA A 468 -38.44 9.00 -10.41
C ALA A 468 -39.78 9.45 -11.04
N PHE A 469 -40.23 10.68 -10.78
CA PHE A 469 -41.49 11.20 -11.33
C PHE A 469 -41.38 11.63 -12.80
N THR A 470 -42.51 11.69 -13.49
CA THR A 470 -42.68 12.27 -14.84
C THR A 470 -43.66 13.44 -14.87
N THR A 471 -44.43 13.66 -13.80
CA THR A 471 -45.31 14.82 -13.64
C THR A 471 -45.24 15.44 -12.25
N ALA A 472 -45.44 16.75 -12.19
CA ALA A 472 -45.56 17.57 -10.99
C ALA A 472 -46.72 18.57 -11.17
N GLY A 473 -47.62 18.69 -10.19
CA GLY A 473 -48.82 19.52 -10.31
C GLY A 473 -49.76 19.09 -11.45
N GLY A 474 -49.67 17.84 -11.92
CA GLY A 474 -50.37 17.33 -13.11
C GLY A 474 -49.72 17.66 -14.46
N SER A 475 -48.75 18.58 -14.51
CA SER A 475 -47.98 18.92 -15.72
C SER A 475 -46.75 18.02 -15.89
N SER A 476 -46.23 17.89 -17.11
CA SER A 476 -45.01 17.12 -17.37
C SER A 476 -43.80 17.79 -16.70
N ALA A 477 -43.03 17.00 -15.95
CA ALA A 477 -41.78 17.40 -15.31
C ALA A 477 -40.92 16.13 -15.17
N LEU A 478 -39.91 15.97 -16.04
CA LEU A 478 -39.13 14.74 -16.12
C LEU A 478 -38.04 14.74 -15.04
N ARG A 479 -38.27 13.97 -13.97
CA ARG A 479 -37.30 13.68 -12.89
C ARG A 479 -36.88 14.86 -12.01
N VAL A 480 -37.12 16.10 -12.43
CA VAL A 480 -36.85 17.33 -11.67
C VAL A 480 -37.96 18.36 -11.86
N ALA A 481 -38.33 19.05 -10.78
CA ALA A 481 -39.35 20.09 -10.75
C ALA A 481 -39.02 21.15 -9.69
N SER A 482 -39.59 22.34 -9.82
CA SER A 482 -39.50 23.45 -8.88
C SER A 482 -40.88 23.89 -8.38
N TRP A 483 -40.98 24.31 -7.13
CA TRP A 483 -42.20 24.82 -6.50
C TRP A 483 -41.95 26.22 -5.93
N ASN A 484 -42.70 27.21 -6.42
CA ASN A 484 -42.52 28.64 -6.11
C ASN A 484 -43.35 29.15 -4.91
N GLY A 485 -43.91 28.24 -4.11
CA GLY A 485 -44.88 28.55 -3.05
C GLY A 485 -46.35 28.39 -3.45
N SER A 486 -46.67 28.36 -4.76
CA SER A 486 -48.05 28.30 -5.28
C SER A 486 -48.27 27.28 -6.40
N ALA A 487 -47.26 27.03 -7.23
CA ALA A 487 -47.34 26.17 -8.40
C ALA A 487 -46.04 25.38 -8.62
N TRP A 488 -46.18 24.20 -9.24
CA TRP A 488 -45.06 23.42 -9.77
C TRP A 488 -44.66 23.94 -11.16
N SER A 489 -43.39 23.82 -11.51
CA SER A 489 -42.85 24.11 -12.84
C SER A 489 -41.69 23.17 -13.16
N ALA A 490 -41.63 22.69 -14.41
CA ALA A 490 -40.52 21.88 -14.90
C ALA A 490 -39.21 22.70 -14.90
N VAL A 491 -38.09 22.04 -14.61
CA VAL A 491 -36.76 22.69 -14.59
C VAL A 491 -36.02 22.27 -15.86
N GLY A 492 -36.10 23.10 -16.90
CA GLY A 492 -35.62 22.76 -18.24
C GLY A 492 -36.34 21.54 -18.83
N GLY A 493 -35.65 20.78 -19.69
CA GLY A 493 -36.16 19.52 -20.25
C GLY A 493 -36.19 18.34 -19.26
N GLY A 494 -35.58 18.49 -18.08
CA GLY A 494 -35.43 17.42 -17.10
C GLY A 494 -34.44 16.32 -17.53
N PHE A 495 -34.59 15.12 -16.93
CA PHE A 495 -33.68 13.98 -17.13
C PHE A 495 -34.42 12.71 -17.57
N ASN A 496 -33.70 11.74 -18.13
CA ASN A 496 -34.26 10.44 -18.53
C ASN A 496 -34.42 9.47 -17.34
N ALA A 497 -33.42 9.40 -16.46
CA ALA A 497 -33.37 8.55 -15.27
C ALA A 497 -33.37 9.36 -13.96
N GLU A 498 -33.42 8.64 -12.83
CA GLU A 498 -33.67 9.22 -11.50
C GLU A 498 -32.63 10.27 -11.08
N VAL A 499 -33.09 11.43 -10.61
CA VAL A 499 -32.27 12.35 -9.82
C VAL A 499 -32.26 11.86 -8.36
N ARG A 500 -31.08 11.73 -7.77
CA ARG A 500 -30.83 11.21 -6.42
C ARG A 500 -30.23 12.23 -5.46
N ALA A 501 -29.50 13.23 -5.97
CA ALA A 501 -28.98 14.35 -5.20
C ALA A 501 -29.37 15.69 -5.84
N LEU A 502 -29.63 16.70 -5.02
CA LEU A 502 -29.80 18.11 -5.44
C LEU A 502 -29.16 19.01 -4.38
N ILE A 503 -28.25 19.91 -4.77
CA ILE A 503 -27.67 20.92 -3.87
C ILE A 503 -27.54 22.28 -4.57
N PRO A 504 -27.59 23.41 -3.85
CA PRO A 504 -27.26 24.73 -4.41
C PRO A 504 -25.75 24.87 -4.61
N TRP A 505 -25.32 25.49 -5.71
CA TRP A 505 -23.90 25.75 -6.00
C TRP A 505 -23.80 26.92 -6.99
N ASN A 506 -22.86 27.85 -6.80
CA ASN A 506 -22.57 28.96 -7.72
C ASN A 506 -23.81 29.68 -8.30
N GLY A 507 -24.80 29.98 -7.43
CA GLY A 507 -26.05 30.66 -7.82
C GLY A 507 -27.08 29.78 -8.54
N GLY A 508 -26.75 28.54 -8.86
CA GLY A 508 -27.63 27.55 -9.49
C GLY A 508 -27.82 26.29 -8.65
N ILE A 509 -28.17 25.18 -9.29
CA ILE A 509 -28.37 23.86 -8.67
C ILE A 509 -27.48 22.81 -9.33
N LEU A 510 -26.77 22.00 -8.55
CA LEU A 510 -26.21 20.73 -8.99
C LEU A 510 -27.23 19.61 -8.79
N ALA A 511 -27.44 18.79 -9.83
CA ALA A 511 -28.17 17.53 -9.76
C ALA A 511 -27.20 16.35 -9.88
N GLY A 512 -27.36 15.35 -9.03
CA GLY A 512 -26.72 14.05 -9.11
C GLY A 512 -27.75 12.96 -9.35
N GLY A 513 -27.43 11.91 -10.13
CA GLY A 513 -28.38 10.83 -10.37
C GLY A 513 -27.88 9.67 -11.22
N LEU A 514 -28.86 8.92 -11.74
CA LEU A 514 -28.69 7.75 -12.63
C LEU A 514 -28.85 8.13 -14.12
N PHE A 515 -28.96 9.44 -14.43
CA PHE A 515 -29.20 9.93 -15.78
C PHE A 515 -27.92 9.90 -16.63
N SER A 516 -28.05 9.49 -17.88
CA SER A 516 -26.94 9.41 -18.84
C SER A 516 -27.43 9.45 -20.28
N GLY A 517 -26.55 9.90 -21.19
CA GLY A 517 -26.87 10.08 -22.61
C GLY A 517 -27.29 11.51 -22.96
N GLY A 518 -26.99 11.91 -24.19
CA GLY A 518 -26.91 13.33 -24.53
C GLY A 518 -25.68 13.97 -23.88
N SER A 519 -25.76 15.24 -23.50
CA SER A 519 -24.67 15.97 -22.85
C SER A 519 -24.68 15.90 -21.32
N LEU A 520 -25.59 15.17 -20.68
CA LEU A 520 -25.80 15.16 -19.22
C LEU A 520 -25.60 13.75 -18.65
N ASN A 521 -24.51 13.52 -17.89
CA ASN A 521 -24.18 12.19 -17.35
C ASN A 521 -23.85 12.24 -15.84
N GLY A 522 -24.72 11.68 -14.99
CA GLY A 522 -24.52 11.52 -13.54
C GLY A 522 -24.50 12.79 -12.70
N VAL A 523 -23.86 13.87 -13.18
CA VAL A 523 -23.83 15.21 -12.57
C VAL A 523 -24.15 16.26 -13.62
N SER A 524 -25.01 17.23 -13.27
CA SER A 524 -25.35 18.37 -14.14
C SER A 524 -25.66 19.62 -13.34
N PHE A 525 -25.38 20.78 -13.92
CA PHE A 525 -25.60 22.09 -13.34
C PHE A 525 -26.75 22.82 -14.03
N TRP A 526 -27.65 23.42 -13.24
CA TRP A 526 -28.72 24.31 -13.70
C TRP A 526 -28.31 25.76 -13.42
N ASN A 527 -28.09 26.54 -14.47
CA ASN A 527 -27.65 27.94 -14.37
C ASN A 527 -28.79 28.97 -14.19
N GLY A 528 -30.03 28.52 -13.96
CA GLY A 528 -31.23 29.36 -13.96
C GLY A 528 -32.04 29.33 -15.27
N THR A 529 -31.46 28.86 -16.38
CA THR A 529 -32.13 28.80 -17.71
C THR A 529 -31.96 27.47 -18.46
N ALA A 530 -30.83 26.79 -18.27
CA ALA A 530 -30.50 25.52 -18.94
C ALA A 530 -29.73 24.59 -18.00
N TRP A 531 -29.80 23.28 -18.30
CA TRP A 531 -28.91 22.27 -17.74
C TRP A 531 -27.66 22.11 -18.61
N SER A 532 -26.49 22.03 -17.98
CA SER A 532 -25.22 21.68 -18.60
C SER A 532 -24.52 20.56 -17.83
N ALA A 533 -23.74 19.71 -18.50
CA ALA A 533 -22.82 18.84 -17.77
C ALA A 533 -21.80 19.65 -16.97
N VAL A 534 -21.25 19.02 -15.93
CA VAL A 534 -20.04 19.51 -15.27
C VAL A 534 -18.89 18.58 -15.63
N GLY A 535 -17.95 19.05 -16.45
CA GLY A 535 -16.77 18.28 -16.86
C GLY A 535 -17.07 16.92 -17.49
N GLY A 536 -18.05 16.85 -18.39
CA GLY A 536 -18.51 15.58 -19.00
C GLY A 536 -19.33 14.66 -18.07
N GLY A 537 -19.21 14.83 -16.74
CA GLY A 537 -19.94 14.09 -15.73
C GLY A 537 -19.28 12.75 -15.34
N THR A 538 -20.05 11.81 -14.80
CA THR A 538 -19.59 10.42 -14.64
C THR A 538 -19.73 9.64 -15.96
N GLU A 539 -19.15 8.44 -16.02
CA GLU A 539 -19.44 7.50 -17.11
C GLU A 539 -20.94 7.16 -17.22
N ALA A 540 -21.40 6.71 -18.38
CA ALA A 540 -22.82 6.52 -18.68
C ALA A 540 -23.53 5.41 -17.88
N ALA A 541 -22.77 4.49 -17.26
CA ALA A 541 -23.28 3.51 -16.30
C ALA A 541 -23.15 3.95 -14.83
N GLY A 542 -22.41 5.05 -14.60
CA GLY A 542 -22.13 5.61 -13.29
C GLY A 542 -23.36 6.28 -12.69
N LYS A 543 -23.55 6.06 -11.38
CA LYS A 543 -24.74 6.49 -10.63
C LYS A 543 -24.26 7.38 -9.49
N VAL A 544 -24.67 8.64 -9.46
CA VAL A 544 -24.37 9.54 -8.34
C VAL A 544 -25.54 9.52 -7.37
N TYR A 545 -25.25 9.23 -6.09
CA TYR A 545 -26.24 9.17 -5.02
C TYR A 545 -26.13 10.36 -4.05
N GLY A 546 -24.92 10.81 -3.75
CA GLY A 546 -24.66 11.99 -2.92
C GLY A 546 -23.82 13.03 -3.64
N ILE A 547 -24.07 14.31 -3.37
CA ILE A 547 -23.17 15.42 -3.72
C ILE A 547 -23.07 16.37 -2.51
N THR A 548 -21.88 16.88 -2.20
CA THR A 548 -21.66 17.91 -1.18
C THR A 548 -20.67 18.99 -1.67
N THR A 549 -20.55 20.13 -0.97
CA THR A 549 -19.73 21.29 -1.38
C THR A 549 -18.72 21.69 -0.30
N SER A 550 -17.56 22.19 -0.73
CA SER A 550 -16.58 22.86 0.14
C SER A 550 -16.07 24.11 -0.58
N GLY A 551 -16.40 25.29 -0.07
CA GLY A 551 -16.13 26.56 -0.78
C GLY A 551 -16.75 26.60 -2.18
N SER A 552 -15.93 26.88 -3.20
CA SER A 552 -16.32 26.85 -4.62
C SER A 552 -16.37 25.44 -5.22
N GLU A 553 -15.87 24.43 -4.51
CA GLU A 553 -15.69 23.06 -5.00
C GLU A 553 -16.85 22.16 -4.59
N PHE A 554 -16.99 21.02 -5.27
CA PHE A 554 -17.96 20.01 -4.87
C PHE A 554 -17.43 18.58 -5.06
N PHE A 555 -18.09 17.64 -4.39
CA PHE A 555 -17.70 16.24 -4.31
C PHE A 555 -18.91 15.38 -4.64
N ALA A 556 -18.73 14.36 -5.48
CA ALA A 556 -19.78 13.42 -5.86
C ALA A 556 -19.45 12.01 -5.36
N GLY A 557 -20.44 11.36 -4.76
CA GLY A 557 -20.38 10.02 -4.20
C GLY A 557 -21.42 9.13 -4.87
N GLY A 558 -21.06 7.89 -5.19
CA GLY A 558 -21.94 7.03 -5.96
C GLY A 558 -21.48 5.59 -6.15
N ALA A 559 -21.99 4.99 -7.23
CA ALA A 559 -21.51 3.76 -7.84
C ALA A 559 -21.05 4.08 -9.27
N PHE A 560 -19.77 4.42 -9.45
CA PHE A 560 -19.16 4.79 -10.73
C PHE A 560 -17.65 4.52 -10.71
N ALA A 561 -17.07 3.99 -11.78
CA ALA A 561 -15.63 3.85 -11.92
C ALA A 561 -14.95 5.18 -12.32
N LYS A 562 -15.59 5.97 -13.20
CA LYS A 562 -14.98 7.15 -13.83
C LYS A 562 -15.76 8.46 -13.72
N ALA A 563 -15.02 9.57 -13.66
CA ALA A 563 -15.50 10.95 -13.80
C ALA A 563 -14.64 11.68 -14.85
N SER A 564 -15.25 12.36 -15.83
CA SER A 564 -14.58 12.90 -17.03
C SER A 564 -13.67 11.89 -17.77
N GLY A 565 -13.99 10.59 -17.70
CA GLY A 565 -13.16 9.49 -18.25
C GLY A 565 -11.98 9.05 -17.37
N ARG A 566 -11.55 9.88 -16.41
CA ARG A 566 -10.51 9.58 -15.41
C ARG A 566 -11.07 8.59 -14.38
N LEU A 567 -10.24 7.68 -13.85
CA LEU A 567 -10.66 6.84 -12.72
C LEU A 567 -10.90 7.70 -11.48
N ALA A 568 -12.00 7.42 -10.78
CA ALA A 568 -12.32 8.03 -9.49
C ALA A 568 -12.98 7.07 -8.49
N LYS A 569 -13.55 5.94 -8.95
CA LYS A 569 -14.14 4.85 -8.14
C LYS A 569 -14.96 5.35 -6.95
N ASN A 570 -16.23 5.64 -7.19
CA ASN A 570 -17.28 5.89 -6.19
C ASN A 570 -17.16 7.20 -5.39
N ALA A 571 -16.02 7.91 -5.43
CA ALA A 571 -15.86 9.22 -4.79
C ALA A 571 -14.92 10.16 -5.59
N ALA A 572 -15.45 11.29 -6.06
CA ALA A 572 -14.75 12.25 -6.92
C ALA A 572 -14.92 13.70 -6.45
N ARG A 573 -13.96 14.57 -6.76
CA ARG A 573 -13.96 16.02 -6.50
C ARG A 573 -13.97 16.80 -7.82
N TRP A 574 -14.69 17.92 -7.85
CA TRP A 574 -14.65 18.93 -8.90
C TRP A 574 -14.11 20.25 -8.34
N ASN A 575 -12.96 20.70 -8.86
CA ASN A 575 -12.27 21.91 -8.38
C ASN A 575 -12.75 23.22 -9.06
N GLY A 576 -13.73 23.14 -9.97
CA GLY A 576 -14.17 24.25 -10.81
C GLY A 576 -13.83 24.06 -12.29
N THR A 577 -12.76 23.33 -12.60
CA THR A 577 -12.25 23.12 -13.98
C THR A 577 -12.10 21.66 -14.39
N GLU A 578 -11.81 20.76 -13.45
CA GLU A 578 -11.57 19.34 -13.70
C GLU A 578 -12.07 18.43 -12.57
N TRP A 579 -12.24 17.16 -12.90
CA TRP A 579 -12.57 16.10 -11.96
C TRP A 579 -11.28 15.41 -11.46
N THR A 580 -11.14 15.23 -10.15
CA THR A 580 -10.06 14.45 -9.53
C THR A 580 -10.62 13.31 -8.68
N SER A 581 -9.87 12.21 -8.56
CA SER A 581 -10.14 11.15 -7.59
C SER A 581 -9.96 11.65 -6.15
N LEU A 582 -10.66 11.04 -5.19
CA LEU A 582 -10.32 11.13 -3.77
C LEU A 582 -9.40 9.97 -3.39
N GLY A 583 -8.13 10.08 -3.82
CA GLY A 583 -7.09 9.07 -3.65
C GLY A 583 -6.08 9.12 -4.81
N GLN A 584 -4.80 8.93 -4.51
CA GLN A 584 -3.70 9.02 -5.49
C GLN A 584 -3.37 7.64 -6.06
N GLY A 585 -3.50 7.49 -7.38
CA GLY A 585 -3.33 6.20 -8.03
C GLY A 585 -2.94 6.30 -9.51
N LEU A 586 -2.51 5.15 -10.02
CA LEU A 586 -2.14 4.87 -11.41
C LEU A 586 -3.42 4.34 -12.12
N ALA A 587 -3.70 4.75 -13.37
CA ALA A 587 -5.04 4.53 -13.97
C ALA A 587 -5.15 3.41 -15.03
N HIS A 588 -4.03 2.85 -15.48
CA HIS A 588 -3.96 1.70 -16.37
C HIS A 588 -2.56 1.09 -16.30
N GLU A 589 -2.35 -0.05 -16.95
CA GLU A 589 -1.07 -0.70 -17.17
C GLU A 589 0.13 0.25 -17.45
N VAL A 590 1.20 0.02 -16.70
CA VAL A 590 2.55 0.51 -16.99
C VAL A 590 3.29 -0.57 -17.78
N ALA A 591 3.72 -0.25 -19.00
CA ALA A 591 4.35 -1.17 -19.92
C ALA A 591 5.88 -0.95 -20.05
N ALA A 592 6.38 0.22 -19.66
CA ALA A 592 7.80 0.54 -19.66
C ALA A 592 8.20 1.36 -18.42
N LEU A 593 9.41 1.13 -17.93
CA LEU A 593 10.03 1.82 -16.79
C LEU A 593 11.49 2.13 -17.14
N ALA A 594 11.97 3.34 -16.86
CA ALA A 594 13.38 3.71 -17.06
C ALA A 594 13.82 4.75 -16.02
N PHE A 595 15.11 4.78 -15.66
CA PHE A 595 15.67 5.77 -14.73
C PHE A 595 16.61 6.76 -15.44
N SER A 596 16.53 8.04 -15.09
CA SER A 596 17.58 9.02 -15.41
C SER A 596 17.95 9.80 -14.15
N GLY A 597 19.13 9.52 -13.61
CA GLY A 597 19.45 9.90 -12.23
C GLY A 597 18.48 9.26 -11.25
N ASN A 598 17.95 10.04 -10.32
CA ASN A 598 16.96 9.57 -9.33
C ASN A 598 15.52 9.53 -9.88
N ASP A 599 15.29 10.02 -11.09
CA ASP A 599 13.95 10.14 -11.67
C ASP A 599 13.52 8.83 -12.32
N LEU A 600 12.40 8.25 -11.86
CA LEU A 600 11.72 7.17 -12.55
C LEU A 600 10.82 7.75 -13.64
N TYR A 601 10.97 7.26 -14.86
CA TYR A 601 10.11 7.55 -16.01
C TYR A 601 9.28 6.31 -16.33
N LEU A 602 8.00 6.54 -16.67
CA LEU A 602 7.02 5.48 -16.89
C LEU A 602 6.35 5.68 -18.23
N GLY A 603 6.24 4.61 -19.00
CA GLY A 603 5.48 4.51 -20.24
C GLY A 603 4.36 3.48 -20.10
N GLY A 604 3.23 3.70 -20.76
CA GLY A 604 2.19 2.69 -20.78
C GLY A 604 0.89 3.14 -21.43
N PHE A 605 -0.21 2.60 -20.91
CA PHE A 605 -1.57 2.80 -21.39
C PHE A 605 -2.39 3.77 -20.51
N PHE A 606 -1.76 4.37 -19.48
CA PHE A 606 -2.41 5.28 -18.54
C PHE A 606 -2.63 6.68 -19.14
N GLU A 607 -3.79 7.30 -18.89
CA GLU A 607 -4.03 8.72 -19.23
C GLU A 607 -3.74 9.69 -18.07
N THR A 608 -3.61 9.15 -16.85
CA THR A 608 -3.49 9.90 -15.60
C THR A 608 -2.68 9.13 -14.55
N VAL A 609 -1.95 9.85 -13.72
CA VAL A 609 -1.21 9.34 -12.56
C VAL A 609 -1.20 10.39 -11.46
N GLY A 610 -1.27 10.01 -10.18
CA GLY A 610 -1.08 10.96 -9.07
C GLY A 610 -1.97 12.20 -9.14
N GLY A 611 -3.20 12.02 -9.65
CA GLY A 611 -4.15 13.10 -9.95
C GLY A 611 -3.88 13.87 -11.26
N ILE A 612 -2.64 13.96 -11.73
CA ILE A 612 -2.24 14.73 -12.93
C ILE A 612 -2.53 14.02 -14.26
N THR A 613 -2.70 14.82 -15.33
CA THR A 613 -2.98 14.35 -16.70
C THR A 613 -1.70 14.02 -17.46
N ALA A 614 -0.94 13.04 -16.99
CA ALA A 614 0.24 12.53 -17.69
C ALA A 614 -0.20 11.44 -18.69
N ARG A 615 -0.42 11.83 -19.95
CA ARG A 615 -0.90 10.89 -20.99
C ARG A 615 0.21 9.99 -21.51
N TYR A 616 0.12 8.71 -21.19
CA TYR A 616 0.98 7.60 -21.61
C TYR A 616 2.46 7.71 -21.20
N ILE A 617 2.88 8.85 -20.65
CA ILE A 617 4.22 9.08 -20.12
C ILE A 617 4.21 10.01 -18.91
N ALA A 618 4.99 9.64 -17.89
CA ALA A 618 5.12 10.37 -16.63
C ALA A 618 6.56 10.32 -16.09
N ARG A 619 6.89 11.27 -15.21
CA ARG A 619 8.11 11.31 -14.38
C ARG A 619 7.72 11.26 -12.91
N TRP A 620 8.50 10.57 -12.09
CA TRP A 620 8.43 10.52 -10.64
C TRP A 620 9.81 10.85 -10.06
N ASP A 621 9.91 11.91 -9.26
CA ASP A 621 11.19 12.40 -8.68
C ASP A 621 11.54 11.83 -7.31
N GLY A 622 10.92 10.71 -6.94
CA GLY A 622 10.98 10.16 -5.59
C GLY A 622 9.89 10.70 -4.65
N THR A 623 9.26 11.85 -4.95
CA THR A 623 8.21 12.47 -4.11
C THR A 623 6.97 12.93 -4.89
N ASN A 624 7.11 13.35 -6.15
CA ASN A 624 6.06 13.98 -6.94
C ASN A 624 5.96 13.40 -8.35
N TRP A 625 4.73 13.38 -8.87
CA TRP A 625 4.42 13.05 -10.25
C TRP A 625 4.47 14.30 -11.15
N ALA A 626 5.10 14.19 -12.31
CA ALA A 626 5.22 15.28 -13.29
C ALA A 626 4.91 14.82 -14.72
N THR A 627 4.34 15.73 -15.53
CA THR A 627 4.03 15.52 -16.95
C THR A 627 5.21 15.89 -17.86
N LEU A 628 5.57 15.05 -18.82
CA LEU A 628 6.56 15.41 -19.85
C LEU A 628 5.85 16.15 -21.00
N GLY A 629 5.69 17.46 -20.85
CA GLY A 629 4.82 18.27 -21.71
C GLY A 629 3.35 17.84 -21.58
N THR A 630 2.60 17.83 -22.68
CA THR A 630 1.19 17.37 -22.70
C THR A 630 1.01 15.84 -22.65
N GLY A 631 2.08 15.06 -22.52
CA GLY A 631 2.06 13.62 -22.77
C GLY A 631 1.86 13.26 -24.25
N ALA A 632 1.69 11.97 -24.55
CA ALA A 632 1.47 11.44 -25.89
C ALA A 632 -0.02 11.36 -26.27
N ASN A 633 -0.31 11.08 -27.55
CA ASN A 633 -1.67 10.83 -28.05
C ASN A 633 -2.03 9.35 -28.23
N ASP A 634 -1.10 8.44 -27.96
CA ASP A 634 -1.32 6.99 -27.94
C ASP A 634 -0.26 6.32 -27.04
N TYR A 635 -0.41 5.02 -26.77
CA TYR A 635 0.39 4.30 -25.78
C TYR A 635 1.90 4.26 -26.08
N ILE A 636 2.69 4.16 -25.02
CA ILE A 636 4.14 4.02 -25.02
C ILE A 636 4.50 2.66 -24.43
N THR A 637 5.21 1.85 -25.21
CA THR A 637 5.63 0.48 -24.89
C THR A 637 7.11 0.38 -24.57
N ALA A 638 7.90 1.41 -24.88
CA ALA A 638 9.34 1.42 -24.66
C ALA A 638 9.81 2.76 -24.09
N LEU A 639 10.72 2.71 -23.11
CA LEU A 639 11.46 3.85 -22.59
C LEU A 639 12.93 3.47 -22.49
N GLU A 640 13.83 4.35 -22.93
CA GLU A 640 15.28 4.15 -22.83
C GLU A 640 15.99 5.48 -22.54
N VAL A 641 17.09 5.47 -21.80
CA VAL A 641 17.82 6.67 -21.35
C VAL A 641 19.25 6.70 -21.87
N VAL A 642 19.56 7.67 -22.72
CA VAL A 642 20.92 7.87 -23.29
C VAL A 642 21.52 9.17 -22.75
N GLY A 643 22.39 9.04 -21.76
CA GLY A 643 22.86 10.17 -20.96
C GLY A 643 21.72 10.78 -20.15
N THR A 644 21.52 12.10 -20.27
CA THR A 644 20.41 12.82 -19.63
C THR A 644 19.12 12.85 -20.46
N ASN A 645 19.04 12.07 -21.55
CA ASN A 645 17.95 12.15 -22.52
C ASN A 645 17.10 10.88 -22.46
N LEU A 646 15.79 11.04 -22.25
CA LEU A 646 14.84 9.94 -22.33
C LEU A 646 14.33 9.80 -23.77
N TYR A 647 14.23 8.58 -24.27
CA TYR A 647 13.62 8.23 -25.54
C TYR A 647 12.36 7.40 -25.26
N ALA A 648 11.28 7.71 -25.97
CA ALA A 648 10.01 7.01 -25.86
C ALA A 648 9.63 6.38 -27.19
N GLY A 649 9.22 5.11 -27.16
CA GLY A 649 8.74 4.33 -28.31
C GLY A 649 7.33 3.80 -28.08
N GLY A 650 6.49 3.79 -29.11
CA GLY A 650 5.12 3.29 -28.99
C GLY A 650 4.28 3.38 -30.26
N ASN A 651 2.98 3.60 -30.08
CA ASN A 651 2.00 3.75 -31.17
C ASN A 651 1.70 5.22 -31.53
N PHE A 652 2.18 6.17 -30.71
CA PHE A 652 1.87 7.59 -30.79
C PHE A 652 2.27 8.26 -32.11
N THR A 653 1.62 9.37 -32.44
CA THR A 653 1.97 10.25 -33.58
C THR A 653 2.28 11.69 -33.15
N SER A 654 2.04 12.01 -31.88
CA SER A 654 2.49 13.25 -31.25
C SER A 654 2.75 13.05 -29.75
N ILE A 655 3.73 13.76 -29.23
CA ILE A 655 4.15 13.71 -27.82
C ILE A 655 4.63 15.08 -27.35
N GLY A 656 4.13 15.53 -26.20
CA GLY A 656 4.41 16.87 -25.67
C GLY A 656 3.93 18.03 -26.56
N GLY A 657 3.01 17.79 -27.49
CA GLY A 657 2.58 18.73 -28.52
C GLY A 657 3.46 18.72 -29.78
N VAL A 658 4.54 17.94 -29.81
CA VAL A 658 5.43 17.79 -30.97
C VAL A 658 4.95 16.61 -31.83
N SER A 659 4.85 16.82 -33.15
CA SER A 659 4.57 15.76 -34.11
C SER A 659 5.79 14.84 -34.22
N ALA A 660 5.68 13.63 -33.69
CA ALA A 660 6.74 12.63 -33.68
C ALA A 660 6.10 11.26 -33.91
N ALA A 661 6.41 10.63 -35.05
CA ALA A 661 5.83 9.35 -35.40
C ALA A 661 6.52 8.23 -34.61
N ARG A 662 5.86 7.79 -33.53
CA ARG A 662 6.10 6.53 -32.80
C ARG A 662 7.43 6.41 -32.06
N ILE A 663 8.29 7.41 -32.21
CA ILE A 663 9.56 7.54 -31.50
C ILE A 663 9.92 9.01 -31.31
N ALA A 664 10.37 9.36 -30.10
CA ALA A 664 10.73 10.73 -29.74
C ALA A 664 11.81 10.78 -28.65
N LYS A 665 12.47 11.92 -28.53
CA LYS A 665 13.50 12.22 -27.52
C LYS A 665 13.06 13.40 -26.65
N TRP A 666 13.14 13.23 -25.33
CA TRP A 666 13.04 14.27 -24.32
C TRP A 666 14.45 14.67 -23.85
N ASP A 667 14.76 15.96 -23.85
CA ASP A 667 16.08 16.50 -23.47
C ASP A 667 16.16 17.04 -22.03
N GLY A 668 15.12 16.80 -21.22
CA GLY A 668 14.94 17.42 -19.91
C GLY A 668 14.00 18.63 -19.93
N THR A 669 13.78 19.26 -21.09
CA THR A 669 12.97 20.48 -21.25
C THR A 669 11.88 20.37 -22.30
N GLY A 670 12.10 19.61 -23.38
CA GLY A 670 11.18 19.48 -24.50
C GLY A 670 11.31 18.15 -25.24
N TRP A 671 10.26 17.82 -26.00
CA TRP A 671 10.25 16.67 -26.90
C TRP A 671 10.78 17.06 -28.29
N SER A 672 11.39 16.10 -28.98
CA SER A 672 11.91 16.22 -30.34
C SER A 672 11.73 14.92 -31.12
N ALA A 673 11.47 15.01 -32.42
CA ALA A 673 11.29 13.85 -33.30
C ALA A 673 12.62 13.35 -33.88
N LEU A 674 12.81 12.03 -33.96
CA LEU A 674 13.99 11.42 -34.58
C LEU A 674 13.77 11.32 -36.09
N GLY A 675 14.04 12.41 -36.81
CA GLY A 675 13.70 12.55 -38.22
C GLY A 675 12.18 12.48 -38.43
N SER A 676 11.73 11.75 -39.46
CA SER A 676 10.30 11.47 -39.70
C SER A 676 9.72 10.31 -38.87
N GLY A 677 10.47 9.75 -37.92
CA GLY A 677 10.02 8.67 -37.04
C GLY A 677 9.76 7.33 -37.75
N MET A 678 8.89 6.49 -37.19
CA MET A 678 8.56 5.15 -37.70
C MET A 678 7.17 5.07 -38.34
N ASN A 679 6.97 4.16 -39.30
CA ASN A 679 5.66 3.98 -39.94
C ASN A 679 4.70 3.02 -39.19
N ALA A 680 5.19 2.16 -38.30
CA ALA A 680 4.38 1.35 -37.38
C ALA A 680 5.09 1.20 -36.02
N SER A 681 4.43 0.60 -35.02
CA SER A 681 4.79 0.77 -33.59
C SER A 681 6.22 0.36 -33.26
N VAL A 682 6.89 1.18 -32.45
CA VAL A 682 8.11 0.77 -31.73
C VAL A 682 7.64 0.00 -30.50
N LEU A 683 8.10 -1.23 -30.36
CA LEU A 683 7.76 -2.11 -29.25
C LEU A 683 8.80 -2.02 -28.14
N ASP A 684 10.08 -1.88 -28.49
CA ASP A 684 11.20 -1.84 -27.55
C ASP A 684 12.35 -0.93 -28.04
N LEU A 685 13.18 -0.43 -27.10
CA LEU A 685 14.28 0.53 -27.27
C LEU A 685 15.48 0.14 -26.42
N HIS A 686 16.70 0.22 -26.97
CA HIS A 686 17.94 -0.07 -26.24
C HIS A 686 19.13 0.73 -26.77
N ALA A 687 20.03 1.16 -25.90
CA ALA A 687 21.19 1.98 -26.22
C ALA A 687 22.51 1.21 -26.18
N ILE A 688 23.41 1.52 -27.12
CA ILE A 688 24.82 1.09 -27.06
C ILE A 688 25.69 2.33 -27.22
N GLY A 689 26.23 2.81 -26.09
CA GLY A 689 26.96 4.08 -26.04
C GLY A 689 26.02 5.25 -26.34
N THR A 690 26.22 5.93 -27.48
CA THR A 690 25.34 7.02 -27.95
C THR A 690 24.32 6.59 -28.99
N ASP A 691 24.39 5.34 -29.46
CA ASP A 691 23.51 4.82 -30.50
C ASP A 691 22.23 4.23 -29.89
N LEU A 692 21.06 4.66 -30.37
CA LEU A 692 19.77 4.09 -29.98
C LEU A 692 19.30 3.07 -31.02
N TYR A 693 18.95 1.87 -30.58
CA TYR A 693 18.31 0.85 -31.38
C TYR A 693 16.81 0.82 -31.05
N ALA A 694 15.99 0.72 -32.09
CA ALA A 694 14.55 0.61 -31.97
C ALA A 694 14.08 -0.64 -32.72
N VAL A 695 13.17 -1.40 -32.12
CA VAL A 695 12.58 -2.61 -32.70
C VAL A 695 11.05 -2.54 -32.62
N GLY A 696 10.35 -3.18 -33.56
CA GLY A 696 8.89 -3.24 -33.54
C GLY A 696 8.26 -3.64 -34.88
N ASN A 697 7.06 -3.15 -35.15
CA ASN A 697 6.26 -3.53 -36.32
C ASN A 697 6.56 -2.71 -37.59
N PHE A 698 7.49 -1.76 -37.55
CA PHE A 698 7.79 -0.85 -38.67
C PHE A 698 8.52 -1.51 -39.85
N THR A 699 8.43 -0.88 -41.01
CA THR A 699 9.20 -1.19 -42.22
C THR A 699 9.98 0.02 -42.76
N LEU A 700 9.76 1.20 -42.19
CA LEU A 700 10.44 2.45 -42.53
C LEU A 700 10.84 3.17 -41.23
N ALA A 701 12.12 3.54 -41.14
CA ALA A 701 12.70 4.35 -40.08
C ALA A 701 13.28 5.65 -40.67
N GLY A 702 12.67 6.79 -40.35
CA GLY A 702 12.92 8.04 -41.05
C GLY A 702 12.50 7.93 -42.53
N ALA A 703 13.49 7.97 -43.42
CA ALA A 703 13.32 7.68 -44.85
C ALA A 703 14.03 6.36 -45.28
N VAL A 704 14.54 5.59 -44.32
CA VAL A 704 15.31 4.36 -44.57
C VAL A 704 14.40 3.15 -44.47
N SER A 705 14.40 2.31 -45.51
CA SER A 705 13.73 1.01 -45.50
C SER A 705 14.42 0.09 -44.49
N ALA A 706 13.77 -0.17 -43.35
CA ALA A 706 14.32 -0.89 -42.22
C ALA A 706 13.24 -1.84 -41.67
N SER A 707 13.37 -3.15 -41.95
CA SER A 707 12.36 -4.13 -41.53
C SER A 707 12.50 -4.42 -40.04
N ARG A 708 11.51 -3.99 -39.26
CA ARG A 708 11.30 -4.27 -37.83
C ARG A 708 12.42 -3.85 -36.86
N ILE A 709 13.60 -3.44 -37.32
CA ILE A 709 14.69 -2.90 -36.48
C ILE A 709 15.50 -1.82 -37.20
N ALA A 710 15.90 -0.77 -36.48
CA ALA A 710 16.71 0.33 -36.99
C ALA A 710 17.61 0.93 -35.90
N LYS A 711 18.72 1.54 -36.32
CA LYS A 711 19.70 2.23 -35.48
C LYS A 711 19.64 3.75 -35.71
N TRP A 712 19.69 4.55 -34.65
CA TRP A 712 19.81 6.00 -34.69
C TRP A 712 21.16 6.43 -34.12
N ASN A 713 21.99 7.04 -34.97
CA ASN A 713 23.36 7.48 -34.63
C ASN A 713 23.43 8.90 -34.04
N GLY A 714 22.36 9.37 -33.40
CA GLY A 714 22.20 10.75 -32.97
C GLY A 714 21.72 11.73 -34.07
N SER A 715 21.77 11.36 -35.36
CA SER A 715 21.43 12.26 -36.47
C SER A 715 20.59 11.65 -37.61
N THR A 716 20.75 10.35 -37.87
CA THR A 716 20.09 9.63 -38.97
C THR A 716 19.74 8.20 -38.57
N TRP A 717 18.62 7.71 -39.08
CA TRP A 717 18.28 6.28 -39.05
C TRP A 717 19.16 5.47 -40.02
N GLN A 718 19.47 4.23 -39.63
CA GLN A 718 20.25 3.26 -40.39
C GLN A 718 19.58 1.88 -40.26
N ALA A 719 19.56 1.11 -41.37
CA ALA A 719 19.04 -0.26 -41.38
C ALA A 719 20.14 -1.27 -41.05
N LEU A 720 19.81 -2.29 -40.26
CA LEU A 720 20.72 -3.38 -39.92
C LEU A 720 20.61 -4.49 -40.99
N GLY A 721 21.25 -4.28 -42.14
CA GLY A 721 21.09 -5.13 -43.32
C GLY A 721 19.64 -5.09 -43.84
N THR A 722 19.05 -6.25 -44.09
CA THR A 722 17.61 -6.36 -44.46
C THR A 722 16.64 -6.31 -43.26
N GLY A 723 17.14 -6.22 -42.03
CA GLY A 723 16.33 -6.20 -40.81
C GLY A 723 15.75 -7.56 -40.41
N LEU A 724 14.78 -7.57 -39.51
CA LEU A 724 14.08 -8.78 -39.05
C LEU A 724 12.90 -9.07 -39.98
N THR A 725 12.73 -10.33 -40.39
CA THR A 725 11.71 -10.75 -41.35
C THR A 725 11.13 -12.14 -41.03
N ALA A 726 9.96 -12.40 -41.60
CA ALA A 726 9.14 -13.61 -41.45
C ALA A 726 8.70 -13.93 -40.01
N GLY A 727 7.44 -13.62 -39.72
CA GLY A 727 6.64 -14.01 -38.56
C GLY A 727 5.16 -13.88 -38.97
N GLU A 728 4.21 -14.00 -38.05
CA GLU A 728 2.82 -13.71 -38.36
C GLU A 728 2.59 -12.19 -38.61
N VAL A 729 1.35 -11.86 -38.99
CA VAL A 729 0.96 -10.55 -39.56
C VAL A 729 1.03 -9.41 -38.54
N GLN A 730 1.21 -9.72 -37.25
CA GLN A 730 1.49 -8.77 -36.16
C GLN A 730 2.64 -9.35 -35.33
N THR A 731 3.71 -8.59 -35.05
CA THR A 731 4.66 -8.96 -34.01
C THR A 731 4.11 -8.49 -32.67
N TYR A 732 3.84 -9.43 -31.76
CA TYR A 732 3.25 -9.15 -30.44
C TYR A 732 4.27 -8.80 -29.35
N GLY A 733 5.57 -8.95 -29.61
CA GLY A 733 6.62 -8.59 -28.66
C GLY A 733 8.02 -8.71 -29.26
N SER A 734 8.95 -8.02 -28.63
CA SER A 734 10.36 -7.94 -29.00
C SER A 734 11.16 -7.51 -27.79
N ALA A 735 12.43 -7.91 -27.75
CA ALA A 735 13.35 -7.56 -26.70
C ALA A 735 14.72 -7.19 -27.28
N LEU A 736 15.38 -6.23 -26.66
CA LEU A 736 16.75 -5.83 -26.92
C LEU A 736 17.58 -5.97 -25.64
N GLU A 737 18.87 -6.22 -25.81
CA GLU A 737 19.89 -6.23 -24.75
C GLU A 737 21.27 -6.06 -25.43
N SER A 738 22.29 -5.60 -24.71
CA SER A 738 23.65 -5.54 -25.24
C SER A 738 24.73 -5.96 -24.25
N HIS A 739 25.74 -6.68 -24.74
CA HIS A 739 26.97 -6.95 -24.00
C HIS A 739 28.18 -6.76 -24.92
N ASP A 740 29.26 -6.15 -24.42
CA ASP A 740 30.49 -5.85 -25.17
C ASP A 740 30.28 -5.20 -26.55
N GLY A 741 29.24 -4.36 -26.67
CA GLY A 741 28.86 -3.68 -27.91
C GLY A 741 28.10 -4.55 -28.93
N ILE A 742 27.89 -5.84 -28.64
CA ILE A 742 27.03 -6.75 -29.40
C ILE A 742 25.58 -6.51 -28.98
N LEU A 743 24.71 -6.24 -29.95
CA LEU A 743 23.26 -6.18 -29.72
C LEU A 743 22.66 -7.58 -29.81
N TYR A 744 21.87 -7.97 -28.83
CA TYR A 744 21.02 -9.16 -28.84
C TYR A 744 19.57 -8.73 -29.08
N VAL A 745 18.85 -9.51 -29.89
CA VAL A 745 17.50 -9.18 -30.34
C VAL A 745 16.60 -10.40 -30.24
N GLY A 746 15.59 -10.30 -29.39
CA GLY A 746 14.49 -11.24 -29.26
C GLY A 746 13.20 -10.71 -29.91
N GLY A 747 12.28 -11.60 -30.27
CA GLY A 747 10.94 -11.23 -30.72
C GLY A 747 10.37 -12.19 -31.75
N GLU A 748 9.35 -11.75 -32.50
CA GLU A 748 8.71 -12.60 -33.50
C GLU A 748 9.30 -12.44 -34.91
N PHE A 749 10.34 -13.23 -35.21
CA PHE A 749 10.97 -13.35 -36.53
C PHE A 749 11.58 -14.74 -36.75
N THR A 750 11.90 -15.10 -38.00
CA THR A 750 12.65 -16.31 -38.35
C THR A 750 13.89 -16.04 -39.21
N MET A 751 14.07 -14.81 -39.69
CA MET A 751 15.30 -14.36 -40.34
C MET A 751 15.71 -12.96 -39.84
N ALA A 752 17.01 -12.76 -39.64
CA ALA A 752 17.61 -11.47 -39.31
C ALA A 752 18.74 -11.17 -40.31
N GLY A 753 18.61 -10.10 -41.10
CA GLY A 753 19.59 -9.73 -42.14
C GLY A 753 19.75 -10.75 -43.27
N GLY A 754 18.81 -11.69 -43.43
CA GLY A 754 18.93 -12.84 -44.34
C GLY A 754 19.58 -14.08 -43.71
N VAL A 755 20.02 -14.02 -42.45
CA VAL A 755 20.44 -15.19 -41.67
C VAL A 755 19.20 -15.83 -41.02
N THR A 756 18.99 -17.13 -41.20
CA THR A 756 17.94 -17.88 -40.49
C THR A 756 18.21 -17.87 -38.99
N ALA A 757 17.30 -17.25 -38.23
CA ALA A 757 17.43 -17.05 -36.79
C ALA A 757 16.02 -17.04 -36.15
N SER A 758 15.66 -18.12 -35.46
CA SER A 758 14.32 -18.32 -34.91
C SER A 758 14.12 -17.50 -33.63
N ARG A 759 13.43 -16.36 -33.70
CA ARG A 759 13.04 -15.48 -32.58
C ARG A 759 14.16 -14.90 -31.72
N ILE A 760 15.43 -15.24 -31.98
CA ILE A 760 16.59 -14.66 -31.32
C ILE A 760 17.82 -14.61 -32.23
N ALA A 761 18.49 -13.47 -32.25
CA ALA A 761 19.69 -13.19 -33.04
C ALA A 761 20.63 -12.23 -32.30
N ARG A 762 21.87 -12.10 -32.78
CA ARG A 762 22.81 -11.04 -32.40
C ARG A 762 23.32 -10.27 -33.61
N TRP A 763 23.75 -9.03 -33.38
CA TRP A 763 24.34 -8.13 -34.35
C TRP A 763 25.68 -7.59 -33.82
N ASP A 764 26.77 -7.82 -34.55
CA ASP A 764 28.15 -7.47 -34.17
C ASP A 764 28.58 -6.04 -34.57
N GLY A 765 27.62 -5.20 -34.99
CA GLY A 765 27.85 -3.91 -35.63
C GLY A 765 27.86 -3.95 -37.16
N ASN A 766 28.09 -5.13 -37.77
CA ASN A 766 28.23 -5.31 -39.23
C ASN A 766 27.43 -6.50 -39.77
N ASN A 767 27.32 -7.59 -39.01
CA ASN A 767 26.73 -8.87 -39.40
C ASN A 767 25.69 -9.35 -38.39
N TRP A 768 24.67 -10.05 -38.90
CA TRP A 768 23.74 -10.83 -38.09
C TRP A 768 24.28 -12.24 -37.83
N SER A 769 23.89 -12.84 -36.71
CA SER A 769 24.16 -14.24 -36.38
C SER A 769 23.09 -14.85 -35.48
N ALA A 770 22.73 -16.10 -35.72
CA ALA A 770 21.82 -16.85 -34.86
C ALA A 770 22.48 -17.29 -33.53
N LEU A 771 21.66 -17.57 -32.52
CA LEU A 771 22.07 -18.21 -31.26
C LEU A 771 21.54 -19.65 -31.25
N GLY A 772 22.36 -20.59 -31.72
CA GLY A 772 21.92 -21.96 -31.98
C GLY A 772 20.82 -22.02 -33.05
N SER A 773 19.83 -22.89 -32.85
CA SER A 773 18.61 -22.96 -33.69
C SER A 773 17.53 -21.93 -33.31
N GLY A 774 17.75 -21.12 -32.26
CA GLY A 774 16.79 -20.16 -31.72
C GLY A 774 15.68 -20.79 -30.86
N MET A 775 14.55 -20.09 -30.71
CA MET A 775 13.43 -20.49 -29.84
C MET A 775 12.28 -21.12 -30.63
N SER A 776 11.61 -22.14 -30.08
CA SER A 776 10.47 -22.80 -30.74
C SER A 776 9.42 -23.38 -29.79
N GLY A 777 8.20 -23.60 -30.30
CA GLY A 777 7.02 -24.03 -29.54
C GLY A 777 6.47 -22.94 -28.60
N GLY A 778 5.31 -23.14 -27.99
CA GLY A 778 4.55 -22.13 -27.21
C GLY A 778 3.14 -21.88 -27.79
N ILE A 779 2.38 -20.94 -27.21
CA ILE A 779 0.98 -20.64 -27.56
C ILE A 779 0.78 -19.18 -27.97
N ASN A 780 -0.06 -18.94 -29.00
CA ASN A 780 -0.44 -17.62 -29.54
C ASN A 780 0.72 -16.76 -30.07
N ALA A 781 1.51 -17.33 -30.97
CA ALA A 781 2.87 -16.89 -31.32
C ALA A 781 3.82 -16.92 -30.12
N SER A 782 5.09 -17.27 -30.37
CA SER A 782 6.03 -17.58 -29.27
C SER A 782 7.31 -16.74 -29.37
N PRO A 783 7.20 -15.41 -29.13
CA PRO A 783 8.33 -14.50 -29.12
C PRO A 783 9.17 -14.64 -27.84
N VAL A 784 10.43 -14.22 -27.94
CA VAL A 784 11.17 -13.72 -26.78
C VAL A 784 10.62 -12.33 -26.46
N LEU A 785 10.13 -12.14 -25.24
CA LEU A 785 9.52 -10.90 -24.76
C LEU A 785 10.49 -10.03 -23.95
N SER A 786 11.51 -10.65 -23.34
CA SER A 786 12.56 -9.93 -22.62
C SER A 786 13.92 -10.61 -22.81
N LEU A 787 14.96 -9.80 -22.79
CA LEU A 787 16.33 -10.23 -22.61
C LEU A 787 16.86 -9.62 -21.31
N ALA A 788 17.89 -10.22 -20.73
CA ALA A 788 18.68 -9.63 -19.65
C ALA A 788 20.07 -10.28 -19.60
N TRP A 789 21.13 -9.49 -19.48
CA TRP A 789 22.48 -9.99 -19.25
C TRP A 789 22.76 -10.07 -17.75
N TRP A 790 23.09 -11.27 -17.25
CA TRP A 790 23.33 -11.49 -15.83
C TRP A 790 24.43 -12.54 -15.60
N GLN A 791 25.36 -12.25 -14.68
CA GLN A 791 26.55 -13.07 -14.36
C GLN A 791 27.25 -13.71 -15.58
N GLY A 792 27.52 -12.90 -16.62
CA GLY A 792 28.23 -13.35 -17.82
C GLY A 792 27.42 -14.27 -18.71
N SER A 793 26.10 -14.15 -18.73
CA SER A 793 25.21 -14.97 -19.57
C SER A 793 23.97 -14.19 -19.99
N LEU A 794 23.48 -14.47 -21.20
CA LEU A 794 22.23 -13.89 -21.70
C LEU A 794 21.06 -14.76 -21.26
N TYR A 795 20.09 -14.16 -20.57
CA TYR A 795 18.81 -14.78 -20.27
C TYR A 795 17.77 -14.26 -21.26
N ALA A 796 16.96 -15.17 -21.80
CA ALA A 796 15.85 -14.87 -22.68
C ALA A 796 14.55 -15.35 -22.03
N GLY A 797 13.63 -14.43 -21.78
CA GLY A 797 12.28 -14.68 -21.29
C GLY A 797 11.26 -14.47 -22.40
N GLY A 798 10.16 -15.21 -22.40
CA GLY A 798 9.10 -15.03 -23.39
C GLY A 798 7.95 -16.00 -23.23
N ASN A 799 7.26 -16.29 -24.33
CA ASN A 799 6.42 -17.47 -24.46
C ASN A 799 7.16 -18.44 -25.40
N PHE A 800 7.75 -19.52 -24.88
CA PHE A 800 8.37 -20.57 -25.72
C PHE A 800 8.54 -21.89 -24.96
N SER A 801 8.58 -23.01 -25.69
CA SER A 801 8.76 -24.34 -25.05
C SER A 801 10.12 -24.98 -25.30
N SER A 802 11.01 -24.33 -26.06
CA SER A 802 12.37 -24.81 -26.31
C SER A 802 13.30 -23.68 -26.75
N ALA A 803 14.59 -23.82 -26.38
CA ALA A 803 15.68 -22.93 -26.75
C ALA A 803 16.87 -23.74 -27.26
N GLY A 804 17.35 -23.48 -28.48
CA GLY A 804 18.44 -24.24 -29.10
C GLY A 804 18.11 -25.72 -29.37
N GLY A 805 16.83 -26.11 -29.30
CA GLY A 805 16.38 -27.51 -29.31
C GLY A 805 16.36 -28.19 -27.94
N VAL A 806 16.80 -27.52 -26.88
CA VAL A 806 16.67 -27.98 -25.49
C VAL A 806 15.28 -27.59 -24.95
N PRO A 807 14.55 -28.49 -24.24
CA PRO A 807 13.32 -28.11 -23.54
C PRO A 807 13.60 -27.04 -22.48
N ALA A 808 12.95 -25.90 -22.64
CA ALA A 808 13.08 -24.73 -21.78
C ALA A 808 11.76 -23.97 -21.88
N LEU A 809 11.01 -23.87 -20.77
CA LEU A 809 9.67 -23.27 -20.76
C LEU A 809 9.77 -21.83 -20.30
N ASP A 810 9.49 -20.91 -21.21
CA ASP A 810 9.37 -19.45 -21.05
C ASP A 810 10.60 -18.69 -20.53
N ILE A 811 11.65 -19.39 -20.07
CA ILE A 811 13.00 -18.83 -19.91
C ILE A 811 14.08 -19.79 -20.41
N ALA A 812 15.19 -19.24 -20.91
CA ALA A 812 16.43 -19.97 -21.17
C ALA A 812 17.67 -19.09 -20.94
N ARG A 813 18.80 -19.71 -20.61
CA ARG A 813 20.12 -19.08 -20.45
C ARG A 813 21.05 -19.49 -21.60
N TRP A 814 21.81 -18.54 -22.12
CA TRP A 814 22.86 -18.75 -23.12
C TRP A 814 24.23 -18.46 -22.52
N ASP A 815 25.13 -19.45 -22.56
CA ASP A 815 26.46 -19.40 -21.94
C ASP A 815 27.59 -18.93 -22.88
N GLY A 816 27.23 -18.43 -24.07
CA GLY A 816 28.15 -18.13 -25.16
C GLY A 816 28.23 -19.22 -26.23
N THR A 817 27.87 -20.46 -25.89
CA THR A 817 27.99 -21.65 -26.76
C THR A 817 26.69 -22.43 -26.97
N GLY A 818 25.83 -22.49 -25.95
CA GLY A 818 24.59 -23.28 -25.97
C GLY A 818 23.49 -22.68 -25.10
N TRP A 819 22.26 -23.14 -25.34
CA TRP A 819 21.08 -22.81 -24.52
C TRP A 819 20.85 -23.88 -23.45
N SER A 820 20.56 -23.46 -22.23
CA SER A 820 20.12 -24.31 -21.12
C SER A 820 18.83 -23.77 -20.49
N SER A 821 17.92 -24.67 -20.09
CA SER A 821 16.85 -24.31 -19.16
C SER A 821 17.44 -23.88 -17.81
N VAL A 822 16.85 -22.85 -17.19
CA VAL A 822 17.10 -22.47 -15.78
C VAL A 822 15.84 -22.60 -14.92
N GLY A 823 14.80 -23.23 -15.46
CA GLY A 823 13.50 -23.39 -14.78
C GLY A 823 12.42 -23.80 -15.78
N HIS A 824 11.36 -24.42 -15.26
CA HIS A 824 10.12 -24.62 -16.00
C HIS A 824 9.07 -23.71 -15.40
N PHE A 825 8.64 -22.71 -16.14
CA PHE A 825 7.51 -21.85 -15.77
C PHE A 825 6.17 -22.54 -16.03
N SER A 826 5.15 -22.18 -15.27
CA SER A 826 3.74 -22.49 -15.58
C SER A 826 2.93 -21.20 -15.72
N GLY A 827 2.19 -21.05 -16.82
CA GLY A 827 1.34 -19.88 -17.10
C GLY A 827 1.52 -19.36 -18.52
N ASN A 828 1.37 -18.04 -18.71
CA ASN A 828 1.47 -17.37 -20.01
C ASN A 828 2.77 -16.58 -20.16
N GLY A 829 3.92 -17.22 -19.98
CA GLY A 829 5.22 -16.62 -20.29
C GLY A 829 5.83 -15.69 -19.24
N VAL A 830 7.15 -15.47 -19.41
CA VAL A 830 7.92 -14.39 -18.80
C VAL A 830 7.83 -13.18 -19.73
N SER A 831 7.26 -12.08 -19.24
CA SER A 831 7.04 -10.86 -20.02
C SER A 831 8.21 -9.88 -19.89
N CYS A 832 8.88 -9.85 -18.74
CA CYS A 832 10.01 -8.98 -18.44
C CYS A 832 11.06 -9.69 -17.58
N LEU A 833 12.32 -9.31 -17.77
CA LEU A 833 13.48 -9.72 -16.99
C LEU A 833 14.24 -8.46 -16.54
N GLN A 834 14.73 -8.44 -15.31
CA GLN A 834 15.60 -7.36 -14.82
C GLN A 834 16.81 -7.96 -14.10
N ALA A 835 18.01 -7.65 -14.60
CA ALA A 835 19.26 -7.98 -13.93
C ALA A 835 19.55 -7.00 -12.78
N THR A 836 20.18 -7.50 -11.72
CA THR A 836 20.84 -6.72 -10.66
C THR A 836 22.17 -7.38 -10.32
N ASP A 837 23.00 -6.74 -9.50
CA ASP A 837 24.30 -7.31 -9.09
C ASP A 837 24.14 -8.69 -8.41
N GLU A 838 23.07 -8.86 -7.63
CA GLU A 838 22.81 -10.06 -6.81
C GLU A 838 21.87 -11.08 -7.42
N ALA A 839 20.95 -10.66 -8.30
CA ALA A 839 19.86 -11.52 -8.78
C ALA A 839 19.32 -11.13 -10.16
N LEU A 840 18.77 -12.11 -10.86
CA LEU A 840 17.89 -11.91 -12.01
C LEU A 840 16.43 -11.98 -11.54
N PHE A 841 15.66 -10.94 -11.79
CA PHE A 841 14.22 -10.93 -11.54
C PHE A 841 13.47 -11.26 -12.82
N ALA A 842 12.42 -12.08 -12.71
CA ALA A 842 11.46 -12.34 -13.79
C ALA A 842 10.08 -11.85 -13.39
N GLY A 843 9.35 -11.26 -14.34
CA GLY A 843 7.96 -10.85 -14.22
C GLY A 843 7.17 -11.33 -15.43
N GLY A 844 5.89 -11.65 -15.25
CA GLY A 844 5.05 -12.11 -16.36
C GLY A 844 3.67 -12.56 -15.92
N SER A 845 3.17 -13.62 -16.56
CA SER A 845 1.83 -14.19 -16.32
C SER A 845 1.90 -15.63 -15.81
N PHE A 846 2.87 -15.91 -14.94
CA PHE A 846 3.18 -17.24 -14.43
C PHE A 846 2.78 -17.47 -12.96
N THR A 847 2.58 -18.74 -12.59
CA THR A 847 2.13 -19.20 -11.25
C THR A 847 3.12 -20.14 -10.55
N SER A 848 4.12 -20.66 -11.27
CA SER A 848 5.26 -21.37 -10.68
C SER A 848 6.47 -21.28 -11.61
N VAL A 849 7.66 -21.49 -11.05
CA VAL A 849 8.93 -21.62 -11.78
C VAL A 849 9.82 -22.68 -11.12
N GLY A 850 10.32 -23.63 -11.91
CA GLY A 850 11.29 -24.63 -11.43
C GLY A 850 10.79 -25.57 -10.33
N GLY A 851 9.47 -25.61 -10.07
CA GLY A 851 8.87 -26.32 -8.95
C GLY A 851 8.60 -25.46 -7.70
N VAL A 852 9.02 -24.19 -7.71
CA VAL A 852 8.68 -23.17 -6.70
C VAL A 852 7.40 -22.46 -7.15
N ALA A 853 6.40 -22.36 -6.29
CA ALA A 853 5.20 -21.57 -6.56
C ALA A 853 5.54 -20.08 -6.45
N VAL A 854 5.03 -19.26 -7.36
CA VAL A 854 5.33 -17.81 -7.41
C VAL A 854 4.16 -17.04 -8.01
N SER A 855 3.79 -15.92 -7.41
CA SER A 855 2.71 -15.06 -7.95
C SER A 855 3.27 -14.05 -8.96
N ARG A 856 3.50 -14.49 -10.20
CA ARG A 856 3.78 -13.66 -11.40
C ARG A 856 5.06 -12.80 -11.38
N ILE A 857 5.82 -12.85 -10.29
CA ILE A 857 7.17 -12.31 -10.17
C ILE A 857 8.03 -13.29 -9.36
N ALA A 858 9.31 -13.45 -9.72
CA ALA A 858 10.24 -14.36 -9.07
C ALA A 858 11.70 -13.83 -9.11
N ARG A 859 12.51 -14.23 -8.14
CA ARG A 859 13.94 -13.87 -8.02
C ARG A 859 14.82 -15.11 -8.21
N TRP A 860 15.80 -15.03 -9.11
CA TRP A 860 16.83 -16.04 -9.37
C TRP A 860 18.17 -15.58 -8.83
N ASP A 861 18.79 -16.38 -7.97
CA ASP A 861 20.06 -16.06 -7.26
C ASP A 861 21.31 -16.65 -7.93
N GLY A 862 21.17 -17.36 -9.05
CA GLY A 862 22.23 -18.12 -9.70
C GLY A 862 22.14 -19.63 -9.53
N VAL A 863 21.37 -20.09 -8.54
CA VAL A 863 21.23 -21.50 -8.15
C VAL A 863 19.77 -21.94 -8.12
N ALA A 864 18.87 -21.09 -7.61
CA ALA A 864 17.47 -21.37 -7.41
C ALA A 864 16.57 -20.16 -7.72
N TRP A 865 15.29 -20.45 -7.96
CA TRP A 865 14.23 -19.44 -7.95
C TRP A 865 13.61 -19.32 -6.57
N SER A 866 13.13 -18.12 -6.25
CA SER A 866 12.45 -17.77 -5.00
C SER A 866 11.22 -16.90 -5.30
N SER A 867 10.17 -17.06 -4.49
CA SER A 867 9.03 -16.15 -4.45
C SER A 867 9.42 -14.82 -3.78
N LEU A 868 8.60 -13.80 -3.98
CA LEU A 868 8.82 -12.45 -3.45
C LEU A 868 7.61 -12.07 -2.60
N GLY A 869 7.51 -12.70 -1.42
CA GLY A 869 6.26 -12.79 -0.67
C GLY A 869 5.12 -13.33 -1.54
N ALA A 870 3.90 -12.83 -1.34
CA ALA A 870 2.72 -13.13 -2.13
C ALA A 870 2.77 -12.61 -3.60
N GLY A 871 3.90 -12.05 -4.05
CA GLY A 871 4.11 -11.57 -5.43
C GLY A 871 3.06 -10.55 -5.87
N THR A 872 2.44 -10.74 -7.04
CA THR A 872 1.46 -9.79 -7.62
C THR A 872 0.16 -10.49 -8.07
N ASP A 873 -1.01 -9.88 -7.85
CA ASP A 873 -2.33 -10.46 -8.16
C ASP A 873 -2.68 -10.50 -9.67
N GLY A 874 -1.96 -9.73 -10.49
CA GLY A 874 -2.11 -9.68 -11.95
C GLY A 874 -0.74 -9.57 -12.66
N PRO A 875 -0.70 -9.67 -14.00
CA PRO A 875 0.55 -9.76 -14.77
C PRO A 875 1.56 -8.65 -14.49
N VAL A 876 2.85 -8.98 -14.42
CA VAL A 876 3.95 -8.00 -14.44
C VAL A 876 4.42 -7.84 -15.88
N ALA A 877 4.38 -6.59 -16.38
CA ALA A 877 4.74 -6.24 -17.75
C ALA A 877 6.13 -5.58 -17.84
N ALA A 878 6.54 -4.85 -16.80
CA ALA A 878 7.82 -4.16 -16.72
C ALA A 878 8.50 -4.38 -15.37
N LEU A 879 9.82 -4.43 -15.38
CA LEU A 879 10.69 -4.37 -14.21
C LEU A 879 11.79 -3.34 -14.49
N VAL A 880 12.24 -2.61 -13.47
CA VAL A 880 13.49 -1.84 -13.54
C VAL A 880 14.15 -1.80 -12.15
N ALA A 881 15.48 -1.87 -12.10
CA ALA A 881 16.23 -1.73 -10.86
C ALA A 881 16.80 -0.31 -10.70
N ALA A 882 16.83 0.20 -9.47
CA ALA A 882 17.60 1.38 -9.10
C ALA A 882 18.23 1.20 -7.71
N GLY A 883 19.55 1.03 -7.69
CA GLY A 883 20.30 0.71 -6.49
C GLY A 883 19.84 -0.61 -5.86
N THR A 884 19.15 -0.51 -4.73
CA THR A 884 18.62 -1.62 -3.92
C THR A 884 17.16 -1.94 -4.25
N SER A 885 16.48 -1.07 -5.01
CA SER A 885 15.04 -1.16 -5.24
C SER A 885 14.72 -1.76 -6.61
N LEU A 886 13.82 -2.74 -6.63
CA LEU A 886 13.20 -3.25 -7.85
C LEU A 886 11.81 -2.59 -7.99
N TYR A 887 11.63 -1.81 -9.04
CA TYR A 887 10.34 -1.24 -9.43
C TYR A 887 9.64 -2.19 -10.37
N VAL A 888 8.35 -2.40 -10.13
CA VAL A 888 7.53 -3.43 -10.76
C VAL A 888 6.33 -2.73 -11.38
N GLY A 889 6.09 -2.94 -12.68
CA GLY A 889 4.99 -2.34 -13.44
C GLY A 889 4.17 -3.41 -14.17
N GLY A 890 2.87 -3.20 -14.34
CA GLY A 890 2.02 -4.17 -15.04
C GLY A 890 0.53 -3.99 -14.84
N VAL A 891 -0.21 -5.11 -14.80
CA VAL A 891 -1.68 -5.22 -14.77
C VAL A 891 -2.16 -5.87 -13.46
N PHE A 892 -1.61 -5.42 -12.34
CA PHE A 892 -1.97 -5.85 -10.98
C PHE A 892 -2.67 -4.74 -10.18
N ASN A 893 -3.35 -5.10 -9.09
CA ASN A 893 -3.95 -4.21 -8.07
C ASN A 893 -3.29 -4.39 -6.69
N ILE A 894 -2.63 -5.52 -6.43
CA ILE A 894 -2.07 -5.92 -5.15
C ILE A 894 -0.68 -6.53 -5.36
N THR A 895 0.30 -6.13 -4.54
CA THR A 895 1.66 -6.67 -4.54
C THR A 895 2.14 -6.92 -3.10
N GLY A 896 2.56 -8.15 -2.76
CA GLY A 896 2.97 -8.54 -1.40
C GLY A 896 1.86 -8.36 -0.36
N GLY A 897 0.64 -8.76 -0.70
CA GLY A 897 -0.58 -8.51 0.10
C GLY A 897 -1.02 -7.04 0.19
N LYS A 898 -0.19 -6.08 -0.24
CA LYS A 898 -0.42 -4.64 -0.11
C LYS A 898 -1.09 -4.08 -1.37
N VAL A 899 -2.08 -3.22 -1.20
CA VAL A 899 -2.76 -2.51 -2.29
C VAL A 899 -1.77 -1.62 -3.03
N SER A 900 -1.52 -1.92 -4.31
CA SER A 900 -0.59 -1.14 -5.14
C SER A 900 -0.87 -1.36 -6.64
N PRO A 901 -1.89 -0.71 -7.24
CA PRO A 901 -2.22 -0.90 -8.64
C PRO A 901 -1.17 -0.39 -9.65
N TYR A 902 -0.88 -1.25 -10.61
CA TYR A 902 -0.07 -1.04 -11.83
C TYR A 902 1.40 -0.65 -11.64
N LEU A 903 1.83 -0.19 -10.45
CA LEU A 903 3.20 0.20 -10.15
C LEU A 903 3.52 0.03 -8.66
N SER A 904 4.60 -0.71 -8.35
CA SER A 904 5.07 -0.99 -6.98
C SER A 904 6.59 -0.89 -6.88
N ARG A 905 7.12 -0.79 -5.66
CA ARG A 905 8.55 -0.90 -5.36
C ARG A 905 8.78 -2.03 -4.35
N LEU A 906 9.59 -3.01 -4.70
CA LEU A 906 10.21 -3.91 -3.76
C LEU A 906 11.54 -3.26 -3.33
N THR A 907 11.71 -2.97 -2.04
CA THR A 907 13.02 -2.56 -1.49
C THR A 907 13.78 -3.80 -1.05
N HIS A 908 14.68 -4.31 -1.89
CA HIS A 908 15.54 -5.42 -1.50
C HIS A 908 16.68 -4.86 -0.65
N ASP A 909 16.78 -5.24 0.62
CA ASP A 909 17.94 -4.89 1.42
C ASP A 909 19.16 -5.69 0.92
N LYS A 910 20.23 -4.96 0.57
CA LYS A 910 21.44 -5.49 -0.07
C LYS A 910 22.39 -6.20 0.90
N ASP A 911 22.34 -5.88 2.20
CA ASP A 911 23.04 -6.65 3.23
C ASP A 911 22.10 -7.21 4.31
N ASN A 912 20.87 -6.71 4.37
CA ASN A 912 19.80 -7.22 5.21
C ASN A 912 20.16 -7.03 6.71
N ASP A 913 20.71 -5.84 7.02
CA ASP A 913 20.76 -5.22 8.36
C ASP A 913 19.45 -4.50 8.73
N GLY A 914 18.70 -4.06 7.71
CA GLY A 914 17.35 -3.51 7.74
C GLY A 914 17.23 -1.99 7.58
N LEU A 915 18.31 -1.23 7.33
CA LEU A 915 18.24 0.22 7.11
C LEU A 915 17.99 0.56 5.64
N HIS A 916 16.97 1.39 5.34
CA HIS A 916 16.61 1.68 3.94
C HIS A 916 15.94 3.04 3.69
N ASP A 917 16.26 4.09 4.48
CA ASP A 917 15.50 5.33 4.39
C ASP A 917 16.23 6.68 4.53
N TYR A 918 15.63 7.64 3.83
CA TYR A 918 16.07 9.02 3.54
C TYR A 918 16.57 9.84 4.74
N TRP A 919 16.27 9.46 5.98
CA TRP A 919 16.67 10.22 7.16
C TRP A 919 18.15 10.05 7.53
N GLU A 920 18.76 8.89 7.27
CA GLU A 920 20.21 8.65 7.47
C GLU A 920 21.05 9.59 6.60
N ASN A 921 20.65 9.68 5.33
CA ASN A 921 21.16 10.61 4.31
C ASN A 921 20.97 12.10 4.70
N SER A 922 20.09 12.40 5.65
CA SER A 922 19.74 13.77 6.06
C SER A 922 20.37 14.24 7.38
N ARG A 923 21.01 13.35 8.17
CA ARG A 923 21.43 13.68 9.54
C ARG A 923 22.86 13.30 9.95
N PHE A 924 23.47 12.28 9.36
CA PHE A 924 24.71 11.71 9.92
C PHE A 924 25.89 11.60 8.97
N GLY A 925 25.67 11.17 7.72
CA GLY A 925 26.78 10.67 6.89
C GLY A 925 27.20 9.26 7.31
N THR A 926 27.93 8.56 6.43
CA THR A 926 28.16 7.11 6.55
C THR A 926 29.25 6.75 7.56
N THR A 927 28.94 5.89 8.53
CA THR A 927 29.85 5.06 9.35
C THR A 927 28.99 4.17 10.27
N VAL A 928 29.24 2.87 10.50
CA VAL A 928 30.39 2.02 10.14
C VAL A 928 29.89 0.66 9.60
N GLY A 929 30.31 0.26 8.39
CA GLY A 929 29.96 -1.05 7.80
C GLY A 929 30.91 -1.50 6.69
N HIS A 930 32.14 -1.00 6.67
CA HIS A 930 32.99 -1.02 5.48
C HIS A 930 33.62 -2.41 5.22
N SER A 931 33.16 -3.07 4.15
CA SER A 931 33.68 -4.32 3.61
C SER A 931 34.64 -4.09 2.43
N SER A 932 35.31 -5.15 1.96
CA SER A 932 36.17 -5.14 0.76
C SER A 932 35.40 -5.08 -0.57
N LEU A 933 34.30 -4.32 -0.59
CA LEU A 933 33.51 -3.96 -1.77
C LEU A 933 33.49 -2.44 -2.00
N ASN A 934 33.86 -1.67 -0.97
CA ASN A 934 34.32 -0.30 -1.11
C ASN A 934 35.85 -0.41 -1.31
N ASP A 935 36.30 -0.25 -2.56
CA ASP A 935 37.66 -0.40 -3.09
C ASP A 935 37.61 0.09 -4.55
N HIS A 936 37.71 1.41 -4.74
CA HIS A 936 37.39 2.07 -6.02
C HIS A 936 38.35 1.66 -7.16
N ASP A 937 39.63 1.51 -6.85
CA ASP A 937 40.69 1.25 -7.83
C ASP A 937 41.23 -0.19 -7.82
N LYS A 938 40.78 -1.02 -6.86
CA LYS A 938 40.87 -2.48 -6.81
C LYS A 938 42.24 -3.00 -6.43
N ASP A 939 42.93 -2.29 -5.54
CA ASP A 939 44.22 -2.71 -4.97
C ASP A 939 44.08 -3.62 -3.74
N GLY A 940 42.89 -3.64 -3.11
CA GLY A 940 42.56 -4.44 -1.93
C GLY A 940 42.33 -3.65 -0.64
N TYR A 941 42.38 -2.31 -0.66
CA TYR A 941 42.15 -1.45 0.51
C TYR A 941 40.87 -0.59 0.40
N PRO A 942 40.11 -0.36 1.50
CA PRO A 942 38.94 0.53 1.44
C PRO A 942 39.27 2.02 1.52
N GLU A 943 38.46 2.84 0.85
CA GLU A 943 38.71 4.29 0.65
C GLU A 943 38.81 5.07 1.97
N LEU A 944 38.04 4.65 2.98
CA LEU A 944 38.07 5.24 4.32
C LEU A 944 39.42 4.96 5.03
N LEU A 945 39.99 3.77 4.81
CA LEU A 945 41.28 3.37 5.39
C LEU A 945 42.42 4.11 4.70
N GLU A 946 42.38 4.22 3.38
CA GLU A 946 43.34 4.97 2.58
C GLU A 946 43.36 6.46 2.97
N LEU A 947 42.19 7.11 2.94
CA LEU A 947 42.05 8.53 3.29
C LEU A 947 42.51 8.80 4.73
N ALA A 948 42.18 7.91 5.68
CA ALA A 948 42.62 8.01 7.07
C ALA A 948 44.14 7.81 7.26
N LEU A 949 44.86 7.31 6.25
CA LEU A 949 46.31 7.11 6.28
C LEU A 949 47.08 8.08 5.36
N GLY A 950 46.38 8.90 4.57
CA GLY A 950 46.95 9.87 3.64
C GLY A 950 47.28 9.31 2.25
N LEU A 951 46.64 8.19 1.90
CA LEU A 951 46.67 7.54 0.60
C LEU A 951 45.55 8.11 -0.31
N ASN A 952 45.53 7.74 -1.59
CA ASN A 952 44.61 8.33 -2.57
C ASN A 952 43.59 7.30 -3.11
N PRO A 953 42.32 7.33 -2.64
CA PRO A 953 41.31 6.29 -2.86
C PRO A 953 40.68 6.26 -4.27
N THR A 954 41.49 6.48 -5.30
CA THR A 954 41.13 6.50 -6.73
C THR A 954 42.31 6.14 -7.65
N LEU A 955 43.47 5.76 -7.11
CA LEU A 955 44.68 5.37 -7.85
C LEU A 955 45.41 4.26 -7.05
N PRO A 956 45.56 3.03 -7.59
CA PRO A 956 46.08 1.89 -6.83
C PRO A 956 47.44 2.19 -6.22
N ASP A 957 47.67 1.81 -4.96
CA ASP A 957 48.80 2.32 -4.19
C ASP A 957 49.99 1.34 -4.21
N PRO A 958 51.00 1.50 -5.10
CA PRO A 958 52.07 0.51 -5.28
C PRO A 958 53.05 0.41 -4.10
N ALA A 959 52.88 1.25 -3.07
CA ALA A 959 53.59 1.19 -1.80
C ALA A 959 52.85 0.35 -0.74
N GLY A 960 51.52 0.20 -0.88
CA GLY A 960 50.62 -0.45 0.08
C GLY A 960 50.46 0.28 1.41
N LEU A 961 49.63 -0.29 2.29
CA LEU A 961 49.38 0.22 3.65
C LEU A 961 50.68 0.40 4.46
N PRO A 962 50.72 1.35 5.43
CA PRO A 962 51.93 1.71 6.17
C PRO A 962 52.65 0.51 6.81
N GLY A 963 53.83 0.20 6.24
CA GLY A 963 54.53 -1.05 6.48
C GLY A 963 54.84 -1.33 7.94
N VAL A 964 54.38 -2.50 8.42
CA VAL A 964 54.80 -3.06 9.70
C VAL A 964 56.21 -3.63 9.55
N THR A 965 57.15 -3.11 10.34
CA THR A 965 58.58 -3.45 10.30
C THR A 965 59.04 -4.12 11.60
N GLN A 966 60.24 -4.72 11.59
CA GLN A 966 60.86 -5.25 12.80
C GLN A 966 62.07 -4.40 13.20
N GLU A 967 62.02 -3.77 14.37
CA GLU A 967 63.10 -2.95 14.92
C GLU A 967 63.54 -3.50 16.28
N GLY A 968 64.84 -3.79 16.43
CA GLY A 968 65.39 -4.32 17.69
C GLY A 968 64.79 -5.66 18.16
N GLY A 969 64.18 -6.43 17.26
CA GLY A 969 63.46 -7.68 17.57
C GLY A 969 61.96 -7.52 17.83
N TYR A 970 61.44 -6.28 17.91
CA TYR A 970 60.04 -5.97 18.18
C TYR A 970 59.29 -5.59 16.90
N LEU A 971 57.99 -5.90 16.87
CA LEU A 971 57.09 -5.49 15.80
C LEU A 971 56.77 -3.98 15.94
N THR A 972 56.86 -3.23 14.84
CA THR A 972 56.81 -1.75 14.83
C THR A 972 55.95 -1.26 13.67
N MET A 973 55.13 -0.23 13.90
CA MET A 973 54.29 0.42 12.88
C MET A 973 54.53 1.92 12.91
N THR A 974 54.52 2.57 11.74
CA THR A 974 54.62 4.03 11.59
C THR A 974 53.47 4.51 10.73
N ILE A 975 52.73 5.53 11.17
CA ILE A 975 51.55 6.08 10.51
C ILE A 975 51.78 7.57 10.26
N THR A 976 51.47 8.04 9.05
CA THR A 976 51.35 9.47 8.73
C THR A 976 49.99 9.96 9.23
N LYS A 977 49.99 10.92 10.16
CA LYS A 977 48.75 11.42 10.78
C LYS A 977 48.10 12.49 9.92
N GLN A 978 46.81 12.34 9.67
CA GLN A 978 45.98 13.35 8.99
C GLN A 978 45.31 14.29 10.01
N PRO A 979 45.09 15.57 9.65
CA PRO A 979 44.31 16.50 10.47
C PRO A 979 42.90 15.96 10.75
N GLY A 980 42.40 16.15 11.97
CA GLY A 980 41.08 15.65 12.39
C GLY A 980 41.00 14.15 12.68
N VAL A 981 42.04 13.36 12.37
CA VAL A 981 42.05 11.91 12.58
C VAL A 981 42.78 11.54 13.88
N THR A 982 42.10 10.75 14.71
CA THR A 982 42.63 10.12 15.92
C THR A 982 43.07 8.69 15.60
N TYR A 983 44.19 8.26 16.18
CA TYR A 983 44.80 6.94 15.94
C TYR A 983 45.01 6.22 17.27
N GLN A 984 44.49 5.00 17.39
CA GLN A 984 44.75 4.10 18.52
C GLN A 984 45.42 2.82 17.99
N VAL A 985 46.56 2.42 18.55
CA VAL A 985 47.28 1.23 18.08
C VAL A 985 47.32 0.15 19.17
N GLN A 986 47.13 -1.09 18.76
CA GLN A 986 46.97 -2.25 19.63
C GLN A 986 47.78 -3.44 19.09
N THR A 987 48.28 -4.31 19.96
CA THR A 987 49.06 -5.50 19.57
C THR A 987 48.46 -6.79 20.14
N ALA A 988 48.68 -7.91 19.43
CA ALA A 988 48.21 -9.24 19.82
C ALA A 988 49.33 -10.28 19.72
N GLY A 989 49.30 -11.30 20.59
CA GLY A 989 50.34 -12.32 20.67
C GLY A 989 50.18 -13.49 19.69
N THR A 990 48.93 -13.88 19.45
CA THR A 990 48.50 -14.85 18.43
C THR A 990 47.01 -14.60 18.16
N LEU A 991 46.58 -14.56 16.89
CA LEU A 991 45.16 -14.51 16.55
C LEU A 991 44.56 -15.92 16.49
N LEU A 992 43.40 -16.08 17.14
CA LEU A 992 42.49 -17.22 16.96
C LEU A 992 41.21 -16.68 16.31
N SER A 993 40.68 -17.39 15.31
CA SER A 993 39.56 -16.91 14.47
C SER A 993 38.26 -16.59 15.21
N ALA A 994 38.10 -17.08 16.44
CA ALA A 994 36.94 -16.82 17.30
C ALA A 994 37.15 -15.71 18.36
N GLN A 995 38.27 -14.98 18.36
CA GLN A 995 38.60 -13.93 19.35
C GLN A 995 39.26 -12.68 18.71
N PRO A 996 38.50 -11.85 17.96
CA PRO A 996 39.02 -10.64 17.30
C PRO A 996 39.46 -9.52 18.27
N ASP A 997 39.06 -9.59 19.53
CA ASP A 997 39.40 -8.64 20.60
C ASP A 997 40.69 -8.99 21.35
N SER A 998 41.48 -9.94 20.85
CA SER A 998 42.77 -10.36 21.42
C SER A 998 43.91 -9.33 21.27
N PHE A 999 43.61 -8.14 20.74
CA PHE A 999 44.51 -7.00 20.64
C PHE A 999 44.39 -6.06 21.85
N SER A 1000 45.51 -5.65 22.45
CA SER A 1000 45.51 -4.67 23.55
C SER A 1000 46.37 -3.44 23.23
N ALA A 1001 45.88 -2.26 23.65
CA ALA A 1001 46.69 -1.05 23.70
C ALA A 1001 47.80 -1.15 24.77
N THR A 1002 47.57 -1.90 25.86
CA THR A 1002 48.54 -2.03 26.97
C THR A 1002 49.81 -2.82 26.61
N SER A 1003 49.76 -3.61 25.54
CA SER A 1003 50.91 -4.29 24.94
C SER A 1003 51.61 -3.47 23.85
N THR A 1004 51.28 -2.18 23.71
CA THR A 1004 51.89 -1.24 22.76
C THR A 1004 52.65 -0.14 23.51
N THR A 1005 53.78 0.32 22.97
CA THR A 1005 54.52 1.52 23.39
C THR A 1005 54.53 2.52 22.24
N VAL A 1006 54.20 3.78 22.53
CA VAL A 1006 54.42 4.90 21.61
C VAL A 1006 55.92 5.26 21.62
N LEU A 1007 56.56 5.19 20.45
CA LEU A 1007 57.96 5.60 20.25
C LEU A 1007 58.08 7.06 19.82
N LEU A 1008 57.09 7.56 19.08
CA LEU A 1008 56.98 8.94 18.63
C LEU A 1008 55.49 9.25 18.43
N ASP A 1009 55.02 10.38 18.94
CA ASP A 1009 53.76 10.98 18.49
C ASP A 1009 53.97 12.48 18.32
N ASN A 1010 53.65 13.00 17.14
CA ASN A 1010 53.75 14.42 16.81
C ASN A 1010 52.58 14.84 15.89
N ALA A 1011 52.66 16.03 15.27
CA ALA A 1011 51.60 16.55 14.43
C ALA A 1011 51.37 15.76 13.12
N THR A 1012 52.39 15.07 12.60
CA THR A 1012 52.37 14.41 11.28
C THR A 1012 52.64 12.90 11.35
N THR A 1013 53.06 12.36 12.50
CA THR A 1013 53.59 10.99 12.58
C THR A 1013 53.33 10.35 13.94
N LEU A 1014 52.75 9.15 13.92
CA LEU A 1014 52.65 8.24 15.06
C LEU A 1014 53.51 7.00 14.79
N LYS A 1015 54.53 6.73 15.61
CA LYS A 1015 55.33 5.51 15.58
C LYS A 1015 55.18 4.74 16.88
N VAL A 1016 54.96 3.44 16.76
CA VAL A 1016 54.45 2.58 17.83
C VAL A 1016 55.04 1.17 17.71
N ARG A 1017 55.19 0.49 18.85
CA ARG A 1017 55.92 -0.77 18.97
C ARG A 1017 55.19 -1.76 19.86
N ASP A 1018 55.31 -3.05 19.57
CA ASP A 1018 54.97 -4.12 20.51
C ASP A 1018 55.88 -4.09 21.74
N ASN A 1019 55.32 -4.41 22.90
CA ASN A 1019 56.02 -4.51 24.18
C ASN A 1019 56.77 -5.86 24.32
N PHE A 1020 56.48 -6.83 23.45
CA PHE A 1020 57.07 -8.17 23.47
C PHE A 1020 57.95 -8.44 22.23
N LEU A 1021 59.01 -9.22 22.41
CA LEU A 1021 59.88 -9.67 21.33
C LEU A 1021 59.17 -10.70 20.44
N MET A 1022 59.45 -10.65 19.14
CA MET A 1022 59.04 -11.68 18.17
C MET A 1022 59.72 -13.01 18.50
N SER A 1023 58.96 -14.11 18.59
CA SER A 1023 59.50 -15.46 18.72
C SER A 1023 59.34 -16.25 17.41
N THR A 1024 60.10 -17.33 17.26
CA THR A 1024 59.98 -18.27 16.13
C THR A 1024 58.73 -19.16 16.19
N THR A 1025 57.91 -19.05 17.23
CA THR A 1025 56.78 -19.95 17.51
C THR A 1025 55.43 -19.26 17.67
N ALA A 1026 55.38 -17.93 17.81
CA ALA A 1026 54.14 -17.17 17.99
C ALA A 1026 54.04 -16.02 16.98
N ARG A 1027 52.95 -15.99 16.20
CA ARG A 1027 52.67 -14.93 15.22
C ARG A 1027 52.14 -13.68 15.95
N ARG A 1028 53.01 -12.69 16.19
CA ARG A 1028 52.62 -11.37 16.71
C ARG A 1028 51.87 -10.58 15.63
N PHE A 1029 50.95 -9.72 16.07
CA PHE A 1029 50.21 -8.79 15.21
C PHE A 1029 50.16 -7.39 15.83
N ILE A 1030 50.05 -6.37 14.99
CA ILE A 1030 49.82 -4.96 15.37
C ILE A 1030 48.74 -4.39 14.45
N ARG A 1031 47.73 -3.71 15.01
CA ARG A 1031 46.65 -3.06 14.25
C ARG A 1031 46.47 -1.61 14.68
N ALA A 1032 46.20 -0.75 13.71
CA ALA A 1032 45.70 0.60 13.95
C ALA A 1032 44.17 0.61 13.89
N VAL A 1033 43.56 1.37 14.79
CA VAL A 1033 42.17 1.79 14.77
C VAL A 1033 42.18 3.30 14.54
N VAL A 1034 41.45 3.74 13.53
CA VAL A 1034 41.35 5.16 13.14
C VAL A 1034 39.99 5.72 13.50
N THR A 1035 39.92 7.01 13.81
CA THR A 1035 38.67 7.70 14.15
C THR A 1035 38.78 9.16 13.73
N ALA A 1036 38.15 9.50 12.59
CA ALA A 1036 38.04 10.88 12.12
C ALA A 1036 36.90 11.62 12.83
N ALA A 1037 37.06 12.93 13.03
CA ALA A 1037 35.93 13.84 13.18
C ALA A 1037 35.41 14.24 11.78
N PRO A 1038 34.10 14.50 11.62
CA PRO A 1038 33.51 14.96 10.37
C PRO A 1038 33.86 16.42 10.03
#